data_AF-A0A1B0ANF3-F1
#
_entry.id   AF-A0A1B0ANF3-F1
#
_cell.length_a   1.000
_cell.length_b   1.000
_cell.length_c   1.000
_cell.angle_alpha   90.00
_cell.angle_beta   90.00
_cell.angle_gamma   90.00
#
_symmetry.space_group_name_H-M   'P 1'
#
loop_
_entity.id
_entity.type
_entity.pdbx_description
1 polymer ?
#
loop_
_entity_poly.entity_id
_entity_poly.type
_entity_poly.pdbx_seq_one_letter_code
_entity_poly.pdbx_strand_id
1 'polypeptide(L)'
;MLKKNKMDDASGHYTSGFFYGNNYWMGSMSLCKAIHHAVGHDRGKIAVRSNGHPFSNDNIYTYPSIYNDNPPFMPGFFIIKIFFNETYPIKVTRTIYAGVCLPSTCDRVDVKELFRKAQKQLDSRQIRVIDVRMPTDQKFNIYEDRTFWILAIVSAIVFILILSGTVYEIYVSKRFKEVLRQQDKEMMNNSETSSGIGCASSDYGDTVTRESLKKESLKDLQIVLNLPKDRENCEVSSGNPNTSSDEYLEGHLHESDKLSVYSELLLSFSAITNFKAICDHNVGADTLASIHGLRAFSMFWVILGHTCIVVFKYSDNMEMRKDVERNFLFQAITNGPFSVDTFFFISGCLVSYLYFRTNAKGKLNKLAKGSSNEWTRCAAHFLGLVAYRFMRLTAPYMFVLGVVQVTMKYLAATSIFEPPTLDHLTCPHYWWRNVLYINTLFPVEQMCMLWSWYLANDTQFYIIGAIILIIGARHFRLSAITTCAFLILSWIVTAIVAFTNNHRPDTDDPLALFDKIYDKPWTRLGPYLIGMAVGWTLFRTNCKIRLPRMAVVTAWSLAIINLLVLVFGLYRAELSQFTAALYSSLSHSAWALSLAWITIACSTGYGGFVNTLLSAPCVYPFSRVTYCAYLVHPIVIRSMALNADAPMHLGGDTMVIMFFGFVIASYLLSFVVSISFEAPVVTMLKILSPSRKKRLA
;
A
#
# COMPACT_ATOMS: atom_id res chain seq x y z
N MET A 1 -27.53 -31.36 34.08
CA MET A 1 -26.88 -30.19 34.70
C MET A 1 -25.51 -29.90 34.08
N LEU A 2 -24.56 -30.84 34.13
CA LEU A 2 -23.19 -30.65 33.59
C LEU A 2 -23.13 -30.22 32.11
N LYS A 3 -23.97 -30.78 31.23
CA LYS A 3 -24.04 -30.38 29.81
C LYS A 3 -24.49 -28.93 29.61
N LYS A 4 -25.42 -28.45 30.46
CA LYS A 4 -25.88 -27.06 30.47
C LYS A 4 -24.77 -26.12 30.94
N ASN A 5 -24.02 -26.53 31.98
CA ASN A 5 -22.90 -25.74 32.50
C ASN A 5 -21.77 -25.58 31.47
N LYS A 6 -21.48 -26.60 30.63
CA LYS A 6 -20.50 -26.48 29.55
C LYS A 6 -20.87 -25.42 28.51
N MET A 7 -22.15 -25.36 28.15
CA MET A 7 -22.63 -24.37 27.18
C MET A 7 -22.69 -22.97 27.77
N ASP A 8 -23.04 -22.88 29.05
CA ASP A 8 -23.01 -21.64 29.81
C ASP A 8 -21.57 -21.09 29.87
N ASP A 9 -20.60 -21.94 30.19
CA ASP A 9 -19.15 -21.61 30.22
C ASP A 9 -18.61 -21.14 28.86
N ALA A 10 -19.13 -21.69 27.75
CA ALA A 10 -18.80 -21.22 26.40
C ALA A 10 -19.51 -19.92 26.00
N SER A 11 -20.58 -19.55 26.71
CA SER A 11 -21.33 -18.33 26.44
C SER A 11 -20.65 -17.12 27.08
N GLY A 12 -20.94 -15.95 26.54
CA GLY A 12 -20.45 -14.68 27.03
C GLY A 12 -21.08 -14.31 28.36
N HIS A 13 -20.23 -14.10 29.36
CA HIS A 13 -20.64 -13.52 30.63
C HIS A 13 -20.30 -12.02 30.67
N TYR A 14 -20.91 -11.31 31.63
CA TYR A 14 -20.53 -9.94 31.92
C TYR A 14 -19.06 -9.89 32.33
N THR A 15 -18.29 -9.05 31.66
CA THR A 15 -16.87 -8.86 31.93
C THR A 15 -16.64 -7.52 32.63
N SER A 16 -15.52 -7.42 33.37
CA SER A 16 -15.07 -6.14 33.92
C SER A 16 -14.81 -5.12 32.81
N GLY A 17 -14.86 -3.85 33.17
CA GLY A 17 -14.57 -2.76 32.23
C GLY A 17 -15.78 -2.26 31.44
N PHE A 18 -17.01 -2.64 31.79
CA PHE A 18 -18.22 -2.05 31.17
C PHE A 18 -18.17 -0.52 31.16
N PHE A 19 -17.92 0.11 32.31
CA PHE A 19 -17.75 1.57 32.39
C PHE A 19 -16.44 2.07 31.75
N TYR A 20 -15.47 1.18 31.52
CA TYR A 20 -14.17 1.48 30.90
C TYR A 20 -14.12 1.17 29.39
N GLY A 21 -15.28 0.98 28.75
CA GLY A 21 -15.36 0.82 27.28
C GLY A 21 -15.67 -0.59 26.80
N ASN A 22 -15.75 -1.59 27.67
CA ASN A 22 -15.98 -2.98 27.26
C ASN A 22 -17.42 -3.18 26.80
N ASN A 23 -17.56 -3.40 25.50
CA ASN A 23 -18.83 -3.67 24.84
C ASN A 23 -18.94 -5.13 24.36
N TYR A 24 -17.94 -5.96 24.63
CA TYR A 24 -17.76 -7.29 24.04
C TYR A 24 -17.84 -8.37 25.12
N TRP A 25 -19.02 -8.95 25.30
CA TRP A 25 -19.27 -10.13 26.13
C TRP A 25 -19.34 -11.36 25.24
N MET A 26 -18.24 -11.65 24.54
CA MET A 26 -18.27 -12.56 23.39
C MET A 26 -18.33 -14.03 23.78
N GLY A 27 -17.84 -14.45 24.95
CA GLY A 27 -17.68 -15.88 25.26
C GLY A 27 -16.64 -16.53 24.34
N SER A 28 -16.71 -17.84 24.13
CA SER A 28 -15.75 -18.57 23.30
C SER A 28 -16.45 -19.45 22.26
N MET A 29 -16.38 -19.03 21.00
CA MET A 29 -16.89 -19.78 19.85
C MET A 29 -16.16 -21.12 19.70
N SER A 30 -14.84 -21.11 19.89
CA SER A 30 -13.98 -22.30 19.84
C SER A 30 -14.35 -23.30 20.94
N LEU A 31 -14.63 -22.83 22.17
CA LEU A 31 -15.13 -23.67 23.25
C LEU A 31 -16.52 -24.23 22.92
N CYS A 32 -17.45 -23.42 22.42
CA CYS A 32 -18.79 -23.85 22.05
C CYS A 32 -18.78 -24.99 21.01
N LYS A 33 -17.88 -24.91 20.02
CA LYS A 33 -17.67 -25.99 19.05
C LYS A 33 -17.05 -27.23 19.68
N ALA A 34 -16.07 -27.06 20.57
CA ALA A 34 -15.36 -28.16 21.24
C ALA A 34 -16.25 -28.99 22.17
N ILE A 35 -17.39 -28.45 22.65
CA ILE A 35 -18.35 -29.17 23.50
C ILE A 35 -18.89 -30.45 22.83
N HIS A 36 -18.97 -30.48 21.50
CA HIS A 36 -19.47 -31.64 20.76
C HIS A 36 -18.33 -32.33 20.01
N HIS A 37 -17.96 -33.53 20.46
CA HIS A 37 -16.97 -34.36 19.79
C HIS A 37 -17.63 -35.17 18.67
N ALA A 38 -17.22 -34.96 17.42
CA ALA A 38 -17.65 -35.84 16.32
C ALA A 38 -17.12 -37.25 16.61
N VAL A 39 -18.04 -38.20 16.83
CA VAL A 39 -17.68 -39.61 17.07
C VAL A 39 -17.21 -40.20 15.73
N GLY A 40 -15.92 -40.06 15.44
CA GLY A 40 -15.25 -40.58 14.25
C GLY A 40 -14.07 -41.47 14.65
N HIS A 41 -14.31 -42.78 14.69
CA HIS A 41 -13.38 -43.88 14.41
C HIS A 41 -12.01 -44.05 15.09
N ASP A 42 -11.62 -43.30 16.12
CA ASP A 42 -10.32 -43.53 16.80
C ASP A 42 -10.41 -43.80 18.31
N ARG A 43 -11.39 -44.61 18.74
CA ARG A 43 -11.40 -45.20 20.09
C ARG A 43 -10.34 -46.30 20.28
N GLY A 44 -9.49 -46.57 19.29
CA GLY A 44 -8.57 -47.71 19.29
C GLY A 44 -7.13 -47.45 19.73
N LYS A 45 -6.58 -46.23 19.65
CA LYS A 45 -5.13 -46.02 19.85
C LYS A 45 -4.77 -44.65 20.43
N ILE A 46 -5.18 -44.39 21.67
CA ILE A 46 -4.46 -43.42 22.53
C ILE A 46 -3.89 -44.21 23.72
N ALA A 47 -3.00 -45.15 23.41
CA ALA A 47 -1.99 -45.59 24.35
C ALA A 47 -0.82 -44.61 24.23
N VAL A 48 -0.89 -43.51 24.99
CA VAL A 48 0.28 -42.63 25.14
C VAL A 48 1.33 -43.43 25.88
N ARG A 49 2.38 -43.83 25.16
CA ARG A 49 3.61 -44.40 25.71
C ARG A 49 4.34 -43.26 26.45
N SER A 50 3.93 -42.98 27.67
CA SER A 50 4.63 -42.10 28.60
C SER A 50 5.80 -42.88 29.20
N ASN A 51 6.95 -42.85 28.52
CA ASN A 51 8.21 -43.25 29.13
C ASN A 51 8.77 -42.06 29.88
N GLY A 52 8.64 -42.09 31.20
CA GLY A 52 9.34 -41.18 32.11
C GLY A 52 8.39 -40.28 32.86
N HIS A 53 7.80 -40.78 33.95
CA HIS A 53 7.69 -40.15 35.27
C HIS A 53 6.85 -41.09 36.16
N PRO A 54 7.40 -41.65 37.25
CA PRO A 54 6.72 -42.69 38.04
C PRO A 54 5.55 -42.18 38.92
N PHE A 55 5.18 -40.90 38.82
CA PHE A 55 4.10 -40.28 39.61
C PHE A 55 2.78 -40.06 38.85
N SER A 56 2.70 -40.40 37.55
CA SER A 56 1.48 -40.17 36.76
C SER A 56 0.50 -41.35 36.69
N ASN A 57 0.86 -42.54 37.19
CA ASN A 57 0.09 -43.75 36.91
C ASN A 57 -1.14 -43.96 37.81
N ASP A 58 -1.23 -43.29 38.97
CA ASP A 58 -2.33 -43.55 39.92
C ASP A 58 -3.55 -42.64 39.76
N ASN A 59 -3.50 -41.62 38.89
CA ASN A 59 -4.60 -40.64 38.72
C ASN A 59 -5.22 -40.56 37.31
N ILE A 60 -4.85 -41.43 36.37
CA ILE A 60 -5.33 -41.34 34.98
C ILE A 60 -6.69 -42.02 34.77
N TYR A 61 -7.17 -42.85 35.70
CA TYR A 61 -8.44 -43.58 35.55
C TYR A 61 -9.67 -42.93 36.21
N THR A 62 -9.57 -41.68 36.67
CA THR A 62 -10.65 -41.04 37.44
C THR A 62 -11.01 -39.63 36.99
N TYR A 63 -10.85 -39.29 35.71
CA TYR A 63 -11.65 -38.20 35.12
C TYR A 63 -12.92 -38.83 34.54
N PRO A 64 -14.09 -38.67 35.18
CA PRO A 64 -15.27 -39.44 34.83
C PRO A 64 -15.73 -39.12 33.41
N SER A 65 -16.11 -40.16 32.68
CA SER A 65 -16.72 -40.18 31.34
C SER A 65 -17.84 -39.15 31.11
N ILE A 66 -18.41 -38.59 32.19
CA ILE A 66 -19.42 -37.53 32.22
C ILE A 66 -18.92 -36.22 31.56
N TYR A 67 -17.61 -35.95 31.59
CA TYR A 67 -17.02 -34.80 30.90
C TYR A 67 -16.87 -35.00 29.38
N ASN A 68 -17.04 -36.22 28.86
CA ASN A 68 -16.88 -36.51 27.42
C ASN A 68 -18.21 -36.79 26.71
N ASP A 69 -19.34 -36.78 27.42
CA ASP A 69 -20.64 -36.98 26.79
C ASP A 69 -21.08 -35.73 26.01
N ASN A 70 -21.35 -35.94 24.72
CA ASN A 70 -21.89 -34.90 23.85
C ASN A 70 -23.24 -34.36 24.38
N PRO A 71 -23.53 -33.06 24.18
CA PRO A 71 -24.86 -32.52 24.40
C PRO A 71 -25.92 -33.27 23.56
N PRO A 72 -27.19 -33.34 24.02
CA PRO A 72 -28.26 -34.04 23.30
C PRO A 72 -28.65 -33.37 21.97
N PHE A 73 -28.04 -32.23 21.66
CA PHE A 73 -28.23 -31.46 20.44
C PHE A 73 -26.86 -30.93 20.01
N MET A 74 -26.70 -30.61 18.73
CA MET A 74 -25.47 -30.00 18.22
C MET A 74 -25.38 -28.54 18.68
N PRO A 75 -24.26 -28.07 19.24
CA PRO A 75 -24.11 -26.68 19.66
C PRO A 75 -23.92 -25.75 18.45
N GLY A 76 -24.49 -24.55 18.55
CA GLY A 76 -24.36 -23.44 17.62
C GLY A 76 -24.05 -22.16 18.39
N PHE A 77 -23.27 -21.26 17.77
CA PHE A 77 -22.81 -20.05 18.43
C PHE A 77 -23.44 -18.81 17.80
N PHE A 78 -24.03 -17.97 18.63
CA PHE A 78 -24.82 -16.80 18.22
C PHE A 78 -24.26 -15.54 18.86
N ILE A 79 -24.17 -14.45 18.10
CA ILE A 79 -23.80 -13.12 18.59
C ILE A 79 -25.06 -12.26 18.58
N ILE A 80 -25.47 -11.80 19.77
CA ILE A 80 -26.63 -10.94 19.97
C ILE A 80 -26.14 -9.50 20.15
N LYS A 81 -26.60 -8.60 19.30
CA LYS A 81 -26.33 -7.16 19.39
C LYS A 81 -27.44 -6.48 20.17
N ILE A 82 -27.09 -5.97 21.34
CA ILE A 82 -28.03 -5.46 22.33
C ILE A 82 -27.80 -3.96 22.51
N PHE A 83 -28.85 -3.16 22.31
CA PHE A 83 -28.88 -1.78 22.74
C PHE A 83 -29.22 -1.72 24.22
N PHE A 84 -28.35 -1.08 24.99
CA PHE A 84 -28.48 -0.86 26.42
C PHE A 84 -28.56 0.64 26.70
N ASN A 85 -29.63 1.07 27.35
CA ASN A 85 -29.83 2.44 27.78
C ASN A 85 -30.29 2.45 29.24
N GLU A 86 -29.41 2.86 30.14
CA GLU A 86 -29.71 3.04 31.56
C GLU A 86 -29.75 4.54 31.87
N THR A 87 -30.78 4.97 32.60
CA THR A 87 -30.99 6.38 32.92
C THR A 87 -30.57 6.74 34.35
N TYR A 88 -30.39 5.74 35.23
CA TYR A 88 -30.05 5.91 36.65
C TYR A 88 -29.08 4.82 37.13
N PRO A 89 -28.03 5.11 37.93
CA PRO A 89 -27.62 6.41 38.48
C PRO A 89 -26.79 7.29 37.52
N ILE A 90 -26.35 6.76 36.38
CA ILE A 90 -25.60 7.48 35.34
C ILE A 90 -26.25 7.16 33.99
N LYS A 91 -26.48 8.18 33.15
CA LYS A 91 -27.01 7.99 31.79
C LYS A 91 -25.95 7.30 30.92
N VAL A 92 -26.13 6.01 30.63
CA VAL A 92 -25.22 5.21 29.81
C VAL A 92 -25.98 4.56 28.67
N THR A 93 -25.66 4.97 27.44
CA THR A 93 -26.18 4.38 26.20
C THR A 93 -25.05 3.63 25.49
N ARG A 94 -25.17 2.32 25.33
CA ARG A 94 -24.16 1.47 24.68
C ARG A 94 -24.77 0.35 23.85
N THR A 95 -23.99 -0.14 22.90
CA THR A 95 -24.31 -1.36 22.16
C THR A 95 -23.38 -2.46 22.64
N ILE A 96 -23.95 -3.53 23.20
CA ILE A 96 -23.23 -4.68 23.75
C ILE A 96 -23.37 -5.84 22.78
N TYR A 97 -22.27 -6.55 22.54
CA TYR A 97 -22.24 -7.79 21.76
C TYR A 97 -22.11 -8.95 22.74
N ALA A 98 -23.13 -9.81 22.80
CA ALA A 98 -23.15 -10.97 23.68
C ALA A 98 -23.11 -12.25 22.83
N GLY A 99 -22.07 -13.06 23.00
CA GLY A 99 -22.02 -14.39 22.39
C GLY A 99 -22.73 -15.42 23.24
N VAL A 100 -23.49 -16.32 22.64
CA VAL A 100 -24.28 -17.34 23.35
C VAL A 100 -24.16 -18.67 22.60
N CYS A 101 -23.83 -19.72 23.35
CA CYS A 101 -23.82 -21.09 22.85
C CYS A 101 -25.21 -21.70 23.08
N LEU A 102 -25.95 -21.94 22.00
CA LEU A 102 -27.32 -22.50 22.01
C LEU A 102 -27.39 -23.73 21.10
N PRO A 103 -28.48 -24.51 21.09
CA PRO A 103 -28.67 -25.54 20.08
C PRO A 103 -28.59 -24.96 18.66
N SER A 104 -27.89 -25.63 17.75
CA SER A 104 -27.77 -25.21 16.35
C SER A 104 -29.08 -25.29 15.57
N THR A 105 -30.13 -25.86 16.15
CA THR A 105 -31.48 -25.90 15.60
C THR A 105 -32.24 -24.58 15.79
N CYS A 106 -31.73 -23.66 16.62
CA CYS A 106 -32.34 -22.35 16.81
C CYS A 106 -32.04 -21.44 15.63
N ASP A 107 -33.06 -20.80 15.07
CA ASP A 107 -32.88 -19.75 14.08
C ASP A 107 -32.67 -18.38 14.76
N ARG A 108 -32.20 -17.39 13.98
CA ARG A 108 -31.99 -16.01 14.46
C ARG A 108 -33.25 -15.40 15.09
N VAL A 109 -34.42 -15.76 14.56
CA VAL A 109 -35.74 -15.34 15.07
C VAL A 109 -36.01 -15.96 16.44
N ASP A 110 -35.70 -17.25 16.62
CA ASP A 110 -35.91 -17.96 17.88
C ASP A 110 -35.02 -17.38 18.97
N VAL A 111 -33.75 -17.10 18.67
CA VAL A 111 -32.82 -16.50 19.64
C VAL A 111 -33.27 -15.10 20.04
N LYS A 112 -33.77 -14.31 19.09
CA LYS A 112 -34.32 -12.98 19.37
C LYS A 112 -35.55 -13.06 20.28
N GLU A 113 -36.45 -13.99 20.03
CA GLU A 113 -37.65 -14.20 20.84
C GLU A 113 -37.31 -14.75 22.23
N LEU A 114 -36.34 -15.67 22.32
CA LEU A 114 -35.83 -16.20 23.58
C LEU A 114 -35.27 -15.06 24.45
N PHE A 115 -34.45 -14.19 23.87
CA PHE A 115 -33.91 -13.03 24.57
C PHE A 115 -35.01 -12.06 24.99
N ARG A 116 -35.99 -11.79 24.11
CA ARG A 116 -37.15 -10.93 24.42
C ARG A 116 -37.95 -11.45 25.62
N LYS A 117 -38.13 -12.77 25.73
CA LYS A 117 -38.80 -13.42 26.87
C LYS A 117 -37.94 -13.43 28.13
N ALA A 118 -36.61 -13.50 28.01
CA ALA A 118 -35.69 -13.47 29.13
C ALA A 118 -35.49 -12.04 29.71
N GLN A 119 -35.84 -11.01 28.95
CA GLN A 119 -35.69 -9.62 29.35
C GLN A 119 -36.61 -9.28 30.53
N LYS A 120 -36.02 -8.90 31.66
CA LYS A 120 -36.73 -8.23 32.75
C LYS A 120 -36.82 -6.74 32.41
N GLN A 121 -38.03 -6.19 32.33
CA GLN A 121 -38.22 -4.76 32.22
C GLN A 121 -38.00 -4.10 33.58
N LEU A 122 -37.16 -3.07 33.61
CA LEU A 122 -37.04 -2.14 34.73
C LEU A 122 -37.33 -0.75 34.21
N ASP A 123 -37.98 0.10 35.01
CA ASP A 123 -38.39 1.45 34.59
C ASP A 123 -37.20 2.35 34.24
N SER A 124 -36.02 2.12 34.84
CA SER A 124 -34.80 2.88 34.59
C SER A 124 -33.97 2.40 33.38
N ARG A 125 -34.25 1.18 32.89
CA ARG A 125 -33.40 0.44 31.95
C ARG A 125 -34.16 -0.04 30.72
N GLN A 126 -33.77 0.48 29.57
CA GLN A 126 -34.24 0.00 28.27
C GLN A 126 -33.19 -0.91 27.63
N ILE A 127 -33.56 -2.18 27.41
CA ILE A 127 -32.78 -3.16 26.65
C ILE A 127 -33.55 -3.46 25.35
N ARG A 128 -32.87 -3.46 24.21
CA ARG A 128 -33.47 -3.83 22.91
C ARG A 128 -32.49 -4.64 22.08
N VAL A 129 -32.92 -5.78 21.55
CA VAL A 129 -32.14 -6.54 20.56
C VAL A 129 -32.18 -5.81 19.23
N ILE A 130 -31.02 -5.38 18.73
CA ILE A 130 -30.86 -4.76 17.42
C ILE A 130 -30.80 -5.86 16.36
N ASP A 131 -29.89 -6.82 16.54
CA ASP A 131 -29.59 -7.86 15.55
C ASP A 131 -29.09 -9.15 16.22
N VAL A 132 -29.23 -10.28 15.53
CA VAL A 132 -28.70 -11.59 15.93
C VAL A 132 -27.97 -12.20 14.75
N ARG A 133 -26.67 -12.43 14.91
CA ARG A 133 -25.81 -13.11 13.93
C ARG A 133 -25.45 -14.50 14.43
N MET A 134 -25.26 -15.43 13.51
CA MET A 134 -24.74 -16.76 13.82
C MET A 134 -23.50 -17.00 12.95
N PRO A 135 -22.28 -16.78 13.46
CA PRO A 135 -21.04 -16.97 12.70
C PRO A 135 -20.84 -18.41 12.20
N THR A 136 -21.57 -19.38 12.76
CA THR A 136 -21.54 -20.80 12.36
C THR A 136 -22.57 -21.19 11.29
N ASP A 137 -23.55 -20.33 11.00
CA ASP A 137 -24.70 -20.60 10.10
C ASP A 137 -24.29 -20.59 8.63
N GLN A 138 -23.42 -19.65 8.27
CA GLN A 138 -22.94 -19.52 6.91
C GLN A 138 -21.70 -20.38 6.73
N LYS A 139 -21.88 -21.63 6.29
CA LYS A 139 -20.82 -22.36 5.59
C LYS A 139 -20.50 -21.58 4.32
N PHE A 140 -19.64 -20.56 4.44
CA PHE A 140 -19.15 -19.83 3.29
C PHE A 140 -18.37 -20.81 2.42
N ASN A 141 -18.98 -21.26 1.33
CA ASN A 141 -18.33 -22.13 0.39
C ASN A 141 -17.52 -21.27 -0.58
N ILE A 142 -16.21 -21.20 -0.34
CA ILE A 142 -15.30 -20.42 -1.18
C ILE A 142 -15.33 -20.92 -2.65
N TYR A 143 -15.63 -22.19 -2.87
CA TYR A 143 -15.71 -22.80 -4.19
C TYR A 143 -16.98 -22.43 -4.98
N GLU A 144 -18.01 -21.87 -4.33
CA GLU A 144 -19.19 -21.34 -5.01
C GLU A 144 -18.99 -19.89 -5.49
N ASP A 145 -18.01 -19.17 -4.92
CA ASP A 145 -17.77 -17.79 -5.29
C ASP A 145 -17.07 -17.69 -6.65
N ARG A 146 -17.77 -17.10 -7.64
CA ARG A 146 -17.22 -16.87 -8.99
C ARG A 146 -15.96 -16.01 -8.96
N THR A 147 -15.90 -15.02 -8.06
CA THR A 147 -14.73 -14.14 -7.93
C THR A 147 -13.51 -14.92 -7.44
N PHE A 148 -13.70 -15.92 -6.57
CA PHE A 148 -12.60 -16.79 -6.13
C PHE A 148 -12.01 -17.60 -7.29
N TRP A 149 -12.85 -18.23 -8.13
CA TRP A 149 -12.36 -18.96 -9.30
C TRP A 149 -11.63 -18.07 -10.30
N ILE A 150 -12.14 -16.86 -10.55
CA ILE A 150 -11.45 -15.88 -11.41
C ILE A 150 -10.06 -15.55 -10.84
N LEU A 151 -9.96 -15.28 -9.54
CA LEU A 151 -8.68 -15.01 -8.89
C LEU A 151 -7.74 -16.22 -8.96
N ALA A 152 -8.25 -17.43 -8.68
CA ALA A 152 -7.45 -18.65 -8.75
C ALA A 152 -6.89 -18.89 -10.16
N ILE A 153 -7.71 -18.72 -11.19
CA ILE A 153 -7.29 -18.85 -12.59
C ILE A 153 -6.25 -17.78 -12.96
N VAL A 154 -6.50 -16.51 -12.62
CA VAL A 154 -5.57 -15.41 -12.91
C VAL A 154 -4.25 -15.60 -12.18
N SER A 155 -4.27 -15.98 -10.90
CA SER A 155 -3.07 -16.29 -10.13
C SER A 155 -2.31 -17.47 -10.71
N ALA A 156 -2.99 -18.53 -11.15
CA ALA A 156 -2.35 -19.68 -11.79
C ALA A 156 -1.68 -19.29 -13.11
N ILE A 157 -2.36 -18.52 -13.96
CA ILE A 157 -1.80 -18.02 -15.24
C ILE A 157 -0.56 -17.17 -14.97
N VAL A 158 -0.65 -16.20 -14.06
CA VAL A 158 0.48 -15.31 -13.72
C VAL A 158 1.63 -16.12 -13.13
N PHE A 159 1.36 -17.10 -12.27
CA PHE A 159 2.39 -17.98 -11.72
C PHE A 159 3.11 -18.78 -12.82
N ILE A 160 2.37 -19.33 -13.78
CA ILE A 160 2.94 -20.03 -14.95
C ILE A 160 3.79 -19.08 -15.80
N LEU A 161 3.33 -17.84 -16.03
CA LEU A 161 4.09 -16.82 -16.76
C LEU A 161 5.38 -16.43 -16.03
N ILE A 162 5.34 -16.30 -14.70
CA ILE A 162 6.54 -16.03 -13.90
C ILE A 162 7.51 -17.20 -13.96
N LEU A 163 7.02 -18.44 -13.80
CA LEU A 163 7.87 -19.63 -13.86
C LEU A 163 8.53 -19.77 -15.23
N SER A 164 7.74 -19.66 -16.30
CA SER A 164 8.24 -19.75 -17.68
C SER A 164 9.19 -18.60 -18.02
N GLY A 165 8.89 -17.36 -17.65
CA GLY A 165 9.78 -16.21 -17.82
C GLY A 165 11.10 -16.36 -17.06
N THR A 166 11.05 -16.90 -15.84
CA THR A 166 12.25 -17.13 -15.01
C THR A 166 13.10 -18.27 -15.57
N VAL A 167 12.50 -19.39 -15.97
CA VAL A 167 13.20 -20.51 -16.62
C VAL A 167 13.82 -20.04 -17.95
N TYR A 168 13.09 -19.24 -18.72
CA TYR A 168 13.59 -18.67 -19.96
C TYR A 168 14.76 -17.71 -19.73
N GLU A 169 14.71 -16.84 -18.71
CA GLU A 169 15.86 -15.99 -18.34
C GLU A 169 17.09 -16.84 -17.97
N ILE A 170 16.91 -17.90 -17.18
CA ILE A 170 18.02 -18.80 -16.80
C ILE A 170 18.60 -19.48 -18.04
N TYR A 171 17.76 -19.97 -18.95
CA TYR A 171 18.18 -20.59 -20.21
C TYR A 171 18.99 -19.63 -21.08
N VAL A 172 18.46 -18.43 -21.33
CA VAL A 172 19.14 -17.39 -22.13
C VAL A 172 20.46 -16.98 -21.46
N SER A 173 20.45 -16.79 -20.14
CA SER A 173 21.66 -16.41 -19.38
C SER A 173 22.74 -17.49 -19.43
N LYS A 174 22.37 -18.78 -19.41
CA LYS A 174 23.32 -19.89 -19.57
C LYS A 174 23.89 -19.94 -20.98
N ARG A 175 23.03 -19.89 -22.00
CA ARG A 175 23.44 -19.89 -23.41
C ARG A 175 24.39 -18.73 -23.71
N PHE A 176 24.10 -17.53 -23.22
CA PHE A 176 24.96 -16.37 -23.42
C PHE A 176 26.33 -16.52 -22.72
N LYS A 177 26.36 -17.07 -21.50
CA LYS A 177 27.63 -17.39 -20.81
C LYS A 177 28.45 -18.45 -21.53
N GLU A 178 27.82 -19.41 -22.20
CA GLU A 178 28.51 -20.43 -22.99
C GLU A 178 29.11 -19.84 -24.27
N VAL A 179 28.38 -18.97 -24.98
CA VAL A 179 28.90 -18.24 -26.15
C VAL A 179 30.09 -17.36 -25.76
N LEU A 180 30.00 -16.64 -24.65
CA LEU A 180 31.13 -15.83 -24.15
C LEU A 180 32.35 -16.70 -23.81
N ARG A 181 32.14 -17.86 -23.18
CA ARG A 181 33.24 -18.81 -22.92
C ARG A 181 33.85 -19.37 -24.20
N GLN A 182 33.08 -19.51 -25.27
CA GLN A 182 33.59 -19.94 -26.58
C GLN A 182 34.41 -18.83 -27.21
N GLN A 183 33.94 -17.58 -27.20
CA GLN A 183 34.72 -16.42 -27.68
C GLN A 183 36.02 -16.23 -26.89
N ASP A 184 35.98 -16.34 -25.56
CA ASP A 184 37.17 -16.26 -24.71
C ASP A 184 38.20 -17.35 -25.09
N LYS A 185 37.73 -18.58 -25.39
CA LYS A 185 38.61 -19.68 -25.83
C LYS A 185 39.18 -19.45 -27.22
N GLU A 186 38.39 -18.93 -28.15
CA GLU A 186 38.86 -18.60 -29.51
C GLU A 186 39.90 -17.47 -29.48
N MET A 187 39.71 -16.44 -28.65
CA MET A 187 40.71 -15.38 -28.46
C MET A 187 42.02 -15.92 -27.89
N MET A 188 41.98 -16.83 -26.90
CA MET A 188 43.21 -17.43 -26.35
C MET A 188 43.91 -18.38 -27.34
N ASN A 189 43.17 -19.14 -28.15
CA ASN A 189 43.77 -19.99 -29.18
C ASN A 189 44.40 -19.16 -30.32
N ASN A 190 43.81 -18.01 -30.65
CA ASN A 190 44.34 -17.10 -31.67
C ASN A 190 45.58 -16.34 -31.19
N SER A 191 45.71 -16.05 -29.88
CA SER A 191 46.92 -15.45 -29.33
C SER A 191 48.09 -16.46 -29.29
N GLU A 192 47.82 -17.73 -29.00
CA GLU A 192 48.85 -18.79 -29.03
C GLU A 192 49.34 -19.09 -30.46
N THR A 193 48.47 -19.06 -31.47
CA THR A 193 48.87 -19.28 -32.88
C THR A 193 49.55 -18.06 -33.53
N SER A 194 49.34 -16.85 -33.00
CA SER A 194 50.05 -15.62 -33.41
C SER A 194 51.44 -15.48 -32.76
N SER A 195 51.75 -16.28 -31.74
CA SER A 195 53.04 -16.25 -31.02
C SER A 195 54.24 -16.84 -31.80
N GLY A 196 54.10 -17.06 -33.11
CA GLY A 196 55.17 -17.51 -34.01
C GLY A 196 56.19 -16.44 -34.42
N ILE A 197 56.02 -15.17 -34.06
CA ILE A 197 57.02 -14.12 -34.31
C ILE A 197 57.13 -13.25 -33.05
N GLY A 198 58.29 -13.36 -32.38
CA GLY A 198 58.53 -12.76 -31.08
C GLY A 198 58.47 -11.23 -31.09
N CYS A 199 57.75 -10.68 -30.11
CA CYS A 199 58.06 -9.42 -29.43
C CYS A 199 57.47 -9.49 -28.03
N ALA A 200 58.32 -9.29 -27.02
CA ALA A 200 57.90 -9.11 -25.64
C ALA A 200 57.29 -7.71 -25.48
N SER A 201 55.99 -7.60 -25.15
CA SER A 201 55.43 -6.35 -24.65
C SER A 201 54.14 -6.53 -23.84
N SER A 202 54.27 -6.19 -22.56
CA SER A 202 53.27 -5.62 -21.63
C SER A 202 51.98 -6.40 -21.31
N ASP A 203 52.04 -7.16 -20.21
CA ASP A 203 50.92 -7.73 -19.43
C ASP A 203 49.92 -6.71 -18.82
N TYR A 204 49.96 -5.42 -19.21
CA TYR A 204 49.12 -4.38 -18.62
C TYR A 204 47.89 -4.02 -19.49
N GLY A 205 47.83 -4.48 -20.74
CA GLY A 205 46.72 -4.23 -21.66
C GLY A 205 45.60 -5.28 -21.60
N ASP A 206 45.95 -6.56 -21.57
CA ASP A 206 45.00 -7.67 -21.79
C ASP A 206 44.03 -7.92 -20.62
N THR A 207 44.41 -7.54 -19.40
CA THR A 207 43.48 -7.57 -18.25
C THR A 207 42.40 -6.49 -18.36
N VAL A 208 42.73 -5.33 -18.91
CA VAL A 208 41.80 -4.20 -19.09
C VAL A 208 40.83 -4.45 -20.26
N THR A 209 41.29 -5.03 -21.38
CA THR A 209 40.43 -5.43 -22.50
C THR A 209 39.53 -6.61 -22.15
N ARG A 210 40.02 -7.59 -21.37
CA ARG A 210 39.20 -8.72 -20.91
C ARG A 210 38.15 -8.29 -19.88
N GLU A 211 38.45 -7.33 -19.01
CA GLU A 211 37.44 -6.71 -18.15
C GLU A 211 36.47 -5.79 -18.92
N SER A 212 36.92 -5.09 -19.96
CA SER A 212 36.05 -4.23 -20.78
C SER A 212 35.08 -5.04 -21.64
N LEU A 213 35.52 -6.10 -22.33
CA LEU A 213 34.69 -7.03 -23.11
C LEU A 213 33.68 -7.77 -22.23
N LYS A 214 34.09 -8.17 -21.03
CA LYS A 214 33.19 -8.78 -20.05
C LYS A 214 32.20 -7.76 -19.48
N LYS A 215 32.57 -6.48 -19.34
CA LYS A 215 31.67 -5.35 -19.01
C LYS A 215 30.75 -4.97 -20.17
N GLU A 216 31.18 -5.13 -21.41
CA GLU A 216 30.41 -4.80 -22.62
C GLU A 216 29.37 -5.86 -22.95
N SER A 217 29.72 -7.14 -22.86
CA SER A 217 28.75 -8.22 -23.01
C SER A 217 27.77 -8.30 -21.84
N LEU A 218 28.18 -7.93 -20.61
CA LEU A 218 27.24 -7.71 -19.51
C LEU A 218 26.31 -6.52 -19.79
N LYS A 219 26.82 -5.43 -20.39
CA LYS A 219 26.02 -4.26 -20.80
C LYS A 219 24.99 -4.63 -21.86
N ASP A 220 25.30 -5.50 -22.80
CA ASP A 220 24.34 -5.98 -23.81
C ASP A 220 23.27 -6.89 -23.20
N LEU A 221 23.63 -7.73 -22.22
CA LEU A 221 22.67 -8.45 -21.38
C LEU A 221 21.81 -7.48 -20.55
N GLN A 222 22.39 -6.38 -20.05
CA GLN A 222 21.71 -5.30 -19.33
C GLN A 222 20.74 -4.51 -20.23
N ILE A 223 21.03 -4.41 -21.53
CA ILE A 223 20.17 -3.75 -22.54
C ILE A 223 18.95 -4.62 -22.85
N VAL A 224 19.09 -5.95 -22.85
CA VAL A 224 17.99 -6.91 -23.06
C VAL A 224 17.14 -7.10 -21.80
N LEU A 225 17.74 -7.06 -20.60
CA LEU A 225 17.04 -7.28 -19.31
C LEU A 225 16.74 -6.00 -18.50
N ASN A 226 17.10 -4.80 -18.99
CA ASN A 226 16.86 -3.49 -18.36
C ASN A 226 17.19 -3.43 -16.84
N LEU A 227 18.29 -4.03 -16.42
CA LEU A 227 18.85 -3.80 -15.08
C LEU A 227 19.54 -2.42 -15.02
N PRO A 228 19.53 -1.72 -13.86
CA PRO A 228 20.15 -0.41 -13.71
C PRO A 228 21.67 -0.47 -13.92
N LYS A 229 22.24 0.65 -14.40
CA LYS A 229 23.68 0.79 -14.67
C LYS A 229 24.45 0.95 -13.36
N ASP A 230 25.33 0.00 -13.04
CA ASP A 230 26.37 0.24 -12.03
C ASP A 230 27.46 1.15 -12.63
N ARG A 231 27.71 2.29 -11.97
CA ARG A 231 28.84 3.18 -12.26
C ARG A 231 29.90 2.96 -11.19
N GLU A 232 30.98 2.27 -11.53
CA GLU A 232 32.24 2.35 -10.80
C GLU A 232 33.12 3.42 -11.44
N ASN A 233 33.60 4.34 -10.61
CA ASN A 233 34.54 5.40 -10.97
C ASN A 233 35.94 4.80 -11.18
N CYS A 234 36.54 5.00 -12.36
CA CYS A 234 37.98 5.08 -12.51
C CYS A 234 38.30 6.39 -13.23
N GLU A 235 38.87 7.34 -12.49
CA GLU A 235 39.56 8.50 -13.05
C GLU A 235 40.90 8.04 -13.62
N VAL A 236 41.15 8.30 -14.90
CA VAL A 236 42.51 8.40 -15.45
C VAL A 236 42.59 9.67 -16.28
N SER A 237 43.56 10.50 -15.92
CA SER A 237 43.85 11.82 -16.45
C SER A 237 44.52 11.78 -17.83
N SER A 238 44.11 12.74 -18.67
CA SER A 238 44.88 13.49 -19.69
C SER A 238 45.65 12.75 -20.81
N GLY A 239 45.25 13.01 -22.06
CA GLY A 239 46.08 12.88 -23.28
C GLY A 239 45.27 13.17 -24.55
N ASN A 240 45.74 14.10 -25.39
CA ASN A 240 45.04 14.72 -26.53
C ASN A 240 44.87 13.80 -27.77
N PRO A 241 44.04 14.18 -28.77
CA PRO A 241 43.45 13.30 -29.78
C PRO A 241 44.30 13.20 -31.05
N ASN A 242 44.33 12.02 -31.67
CA ASN A 242 44.36 11.78 -33.12
C ASN A 242 44.77 10.32 -33.38
N THR A 243 43.84 9.49 -33.86
CA THR A 243 44.09 8.48 -34.91
C THR A 243 42.79 7.78 -35.31
N SER A 244 42.51 7.85 -36.61
CA SER A 244 41.40 7.24 -37.34
C SER A 244 41.63 5.73 -37.54
N SER A 245 41.40 4.93 -36.51
CA SER A 245 41.58 3.48 -36.57
C SER A 245 40.42 2.65 -35.98
N ASP A 246 39.33 3.30 -35.55
CA ASP A 246 38.17 2.60 -34.96
C ASP A 246 37.20 2.03 -36.01
N GLU A 247 37.38 2.33 -37.30
CA GLU A 247 36.41 1.96 -38.35
C GLU A 247 36.58 0.52 -38.90
N TYR A 248 37.57 -0.25 -38.42
CA TYR A 248 37.84 -1.61 -38.90
C TYR A 248 37.64 -2.73 -37.86
N LEU A 249 37.29 -2.40 -36.62
CA LEU A 249 37.03 -3.40 -35.55
C LEU A 249 35.56 -3.47 -35.12
N GLU A 250 34.65 -2.87 -35.89
CA GLU A 250 33.19 -2.94 -35.63
C GLU A 250 32.49 -4.05 -36.44
N GLY A 251 33.26 -4.81 -37.25
CA GLY A 251 32.73 -5.77 -38.23
C GLY A 251 32.55 -7.22 -37.77
N HIS A 252 33.00 -7.62 -36.58
CA HIS A 252 33.02 -9.04 -36.18
C HIS A 252 32.49 -9.39 -34.78
N LEU A 253 31.86 -8.46 -34.06
CA LEU A 253 31.05 -8.84 -32.89
C LEU A 253 29.60 -9.08 -33.29
N HIS A 254 29.34 -10.36 -33.55
CA HIS A 254 28.06 -11.07 -33.51
C HIS A 254 26.81 -10.18 -33.36
N GLU A 255 26.05 -10.11 -34.46
CA GLU A 255 24.64 -9.73 -34.48
C GLU A 255 23.94 -10.40 -33.28
N SER A 256 23.66 -9.65 -32.21
CA SER A 256 22.90 -10.21 -31.08
C SER A 256 21.54 -10.57 -31.64
N ASP A 257 21.19 -11.86 -31.66
CA ASP A 257 19.88 -12.36 -32.07
C ASP A 257 18.79 -11.45 -31.48
N LYS A 258 18.19 -10.59 -32.32
CA LYS A 258 17.17 -9.63 -31.89
C LYS A 258 16.01 -10.43 -31.31
N LEU A 259 15.89 -10.42 -29.99
CA LEU A 259 14.90 -11.20 -29.27
C LEU A 259 13.49 -10.83 -29.75
N SER A 260 12.67 -11.82 -30.08
CA SER A 260 11.29 -11.60 -30.54
C SER A 260 10.48 -10.82 -29.49
N VAL A 261 9.51 -10.01 -29.94
CA VAL A 261 8.62 -9.25 -29.05
C VAL A 261 7.96 -10.16 -28.01
N TYR A 262 7.52 -11.35 -28.42
CA TYR A 262 6.92 -12.35 -27.53
C TYR A 262 7.88 -12.85 -26.46
N SER A 263 9.16 -12.97 -26.82
CA SER A 263 10.21 -13.41 -25.91
C SER A 263 10.53 -12.35 -24.86
N GLU A 264 10.55 -11.07 -25.23
CA GLU A 264 10.72 -9.97 -24.27
C GLU A 264 9.49 -9.81 -23.37
N LEU A 265 8.29 -10.02 -23.90
CA LEU A 265 7.06 -10.04 -23.10
C LEU A 265 7.09 -11.17 -22.07
N LEU A 266 7.59 -12.35 -22.44
CA LEU A 266 7.77 -13.45 -21.49
C LEU A 266 8.83 -13.11 -20.42
N LEU A 267 9.96 -12.52 -20.81
CA LEU A 267 11.00 -12.06 -19.87
C LEU A 267 10.49 -10.97 -18.91
N SER A 268 9.46 -10.19 -19.29
CA SER A 268 8.88 -9.18 -18.40
C SER A 268 8.29 -9.78 -17.11
N PHE A 269 7.90 -11.06 -17.13
CA PHE A 269 7.41 -11.80 -15.96
C PHE A 269 8.51 -12.46 -15.14
N SER A 270 9.78 -12.38 -15.54
CA SER A 270 10.86 -13.04 -14.80
C SER A 270 11.00 -12.52 -13.37
N ALA A 271 10.95 -13.42 -12.41
CA ALA A 271 11.07 -13.09 -11.00
C ALA A 271 12.46 -12.56 -10.64
N ILE A 272 13.53 -13.08 -11.27
CA ILE A 272 14.91 -12.69 -10.94
C ILE A 272 15.17 -11.24 -11.31
N THR A 273 14.79 -10.85 -12.53
CA THR A 273 14.95 -9.47 -13.01
C THR A 273 14.08 -8.51 -12.22
N ASN A 274 12.81 -8.85 -11.99
CA ASN A 274 11.90 -8.00 -11.21
C ASN A 274 12.36 -7.86 -9.75
N PHE A 275 12.87 -8.95 -9.13
CA PHE A 275 13.44 -8.91 -7.78
C PHE A 275 14.65 -7.96 -7.71
N LYS A 276 15.61 -8.12 -8.61
CA LYS A 276 16.81 -7.25 -8.68
C LYS A 276 16.42 -5.79 -8.95
N ALA A 277 15.46 -5.54 -9.84
CA ALA A 277 14.99 -4.20 -10.16
C ALA A 277 14.25 -3.53 -8.99
N ILE A 278 13.60 -4.29 -8.11
CA ILE A 278 12.96 -3.75 -6.90
C ILE A 278 14.01 -3.51 -5.81
N CYS A 279 14.90 -4.47 -5.57
CA CYS A 279 15.91 -4.41 -4.51
C CYS A 279 17.17 -3.62 -4.87
N ASP A 280 17.27 -3.06 -6.08
CA ASP A 280 18.42 -2.28 -6.50
C ASP A 280 18.61 -1.03 -5.61
N HIS A 281 19.84 -0.82 -5.14
CA HIS A 281 20.22 0.26 -4.25
C HIS A 281 20.62 1.54 -4.99
N ASN A 282 20.61 1.54 -6.33
CA ASN A 282 20.98 2.69 -7.13
C ASN A 282 19.74 3.47 -7.61
N VAL A 283 19.87 4.79 -7.65
CA VAL A 283 18.85 5.69 -8.16
C VAL A 283 19.46 6.49 -9.29
N GLY A 284 18.81 6.50 -10.45
CA GLY A 284 19.33 7.18 -11.62
C GLY A 284 19.46 8.69 -11.39
N ALA A 285 20.41 9.34 -12.07
CA ALA A 285 20.55 10.82 -12.08
C ALA A 285 19.30 11.55 -12.64
N ASP A 286 18.37 10.79 -13.23
CA ASP A 286 17.09 11.28 -13.72
C ASP A 286 15.98 11.30 -12.66
N THR A 287 16.23 10.79 -11.44
CA THR A 287 15.25 10.62 -10.36
C THR A 287 15.68 11.35 -9.08
N LEU A 288 14.71 11.85 -8.33
CA LEU A 288 14.94 12.60 -7.08
C LEU A 288 15.04 11.61 -5.91
N ALA A 289 16.25 11.40 -5.37
CA ALA A 289 16.51 10.38 -4.36
C ALA A 289 15.69 10.57 -3.07
N SER A 290 15.56 11.81 -2.58
CA SER A 290 14.83 12.14 -1.36
C SER A 290 13.34 11.80 -1.39
N ILE A 291 12.75 11.69 -2.59
CA ILE A 291 11.34 11.29 -2.74
C ILE A 291 11.13 9.83 -2.30
N HIS A 292 12.14 8.98 -2.42
CA HIS A 292 12.02 7.59 -1.98
C HIS A 292 11.81 7.49 -0.46
N GLY A 293 12.60 8.23 0.34
CA GLY A 293 12.39 8.31 1.77
C GLY A 293 11.05 8.92 2.15
N LEU A 294 10.63 10.01 1.49
CA LEU A 294 9.33 10.62 1.76
C LEU A 294 8.17 9.63 1.55
N ARG A 295 8.25 8.78 0.52
CA ARG A 295 7.27 7.71 0.29
C ARG A 295 7.27 6.65 1.38
N ALA A 296 8.45 6.13 1.72
CA ALA A 296 8.58 5.04 2.67
C ALA A 296 8.11 5.44 4.07
N PHE A 297 8.59 6.57 4.59
CA PHE A 297 8.21 7.06 5.92
C PHE A 297 6.74 7.46 6.00
N SER A 298 6.19 8.09 4.95
CA SER A 298 4.76 8.41 4.92
C SER A 298 3.90 7.15 4.88
N MET A 299 4.34 6.09 4.19
CA MET A 299 3.61 4.81 4.18
C MET A 299 3.61 4.14 5.56
N PHE A 300 4.74 4.15 6.26
CA PHE A 300 4.79 3.63 7.64
C PHE A 300 3.84 4.41 8.56
N TRP A 301 3.77 5.73 8.39
CA TRP A 301 2.84 6.57 9.16
C TRP A 301 1.37 6.28 8.84
N VAL A 302 1.02 6.03 7.57
CA VAL A 302 -0.33 5.58 7.17
C VAL A 302 -0.69 4.23 7.83
N ILE A 303 0.23 3.26 7.81
CA ILE A 303 0.01 1.95 8.44
C ILE A 303 -0.21 2.10 9.96
N LEU A 304 0.56 2.97 10.62
CA LEU A 304 0.38 3.27 12.04
C LEU A 304 -1.02 3.82 12.33
N GLY A 305 -1.46 4.85 11.58
CA GLY A 305 -2.79 5.44 11.75
C GLY A 305 -3.93 4.42 11.57
N HIS A 306 -3.88 3.63 10.49
CA HIS A 306 -4.90 2.60 10.25
C HIS A 306 -4.85 1.45 11.28
N THR A 307 -3.68 1.13 11.81
CA THR A 307 -3.55 0.17 12.92
C THR A 307 -4.30 0.66 14.15
N CYS A 308 -4.06 1.91 14.58
CA CYS A 308 -4.75 2.50 15.72
C CYS A 308 -6.27 2.55 15.51
N ILE A 309 -6.74 2.99 14.33
CA ILE A 309 -8.18 3.08 14.02
C ILE A 309 -8.87 1.72 14.13
N VAL A 310 -8.27 0.65 13.57
CA VAL A 310 -8.89 -0.69 13.58
C VAL A 310 -8.82 -1.30 14.98
N VAL A 311 -7.66 -1.26 15.64
CA VAL A 311 -7.49 -1.89 16.96
C VAL A 311 -8.36 -1.20 18.02
N PHE A 312 -8.49 0.13 18.00
CA PHE A 312 -9.38 0.86 18.91
C PHE A 312 -10.84 0.40 18.77
N LYS A 313 -11.31 0.11 17.55
CA LYS A 313 -12.67 -0.35 17.31
C LYS A 313 -12.97 -1.72 17.93
N TYR A 314 -11.99 -2.61 17.99
CA TYR A 314 -12.16 -4.00 18.47
C TYR A 314 -11.57 -4.23 19.87
N SER A 315 -11.40 -3.14 20.64
CA SER A 315 -10.81 -3.20 21.97
C SER A 315 -11.81 -3.37 23.10
N ASP A 316 -11.39 -4.02 24.18
CA ASP A 316 -12.19 -4.20 25.40
C ASP A 316 -12.12 -3.00 26.37
N ASN A 317 -11.12 -2.13 26.23
CA ASN A 317 -10.87 -0.97 27.09
C ASN A 317 -10.94 0.34 26.28
N MET A 318 -12.00 0.49 25.50
CA MET A 318 -12.18 1.58 24.55
C MET A 318 -12.16 2.99 25.19
N GLU A 319 -12.36 3.12 26.51
CA GLU A 319 -12.25 4.41 27.20
C GLU A 319 -10.80 4.92 27.26
N MET A 320 -9.82 4.01 27.29
CA MET A 320 -8.38 4.35 27.22
C MET A 320 -8.05 5.18 25.98
N ARG A 321 -8.82 5.02 24.89
CA ARG A 321 -8.69 5.85 23.69
C ARG A 321 -8.75 7.34 24.03
N LYS A 322 -9.68 7.77 24.89
CA LYS A 322 -9.83 9.19 25.26
C LYS A 322 -8.64 9.71 26.04
N ASP A 323 -8.09 8.89 26.93
CA ASP A 323 -6.89 9.23 27.70
C ASP A 323 -5.67 9.32 26.78
N VAL A 324 -5.56 8.40 25.82
CA VAL A 324 -4.48 8.36 24.83
C VAL A 324 -4.59 9.51 23.84
N GLU A 325 -5.77 9.85 23.34
CA GLU A 325 -6.01 10.99 22.44
C GLU A 325 -5.65 12.34 23.09
N ARG A 326 -5.78 12.43 24.41
CA ARG A 326 -5.33 13.59 25.21
C ARG A 326 -3.82 13.66 25.41
N ASN A 327 -3.05 12.67 25.00
CA ASN A 327 -1.59 12.72 25.10
C ASN A 327 -1.00 13.57 23.98
N PHE A 328 -0.02 14.41 24.34
CA PHE A 328 0.65 15.30 23.39
C PHE A 328 1.27 14.55 22.20
N LEU A 329 1.97 13.44 22.46
CA LEU A 329 2.61 12.64 21.39
C LEU A 329 1.60 11.94 20.49
N PHE A 330 0.39 11.67 20.97
CA PHE A 330 -0.65 11.02 20.19
C PHE A 330 -1.22 11.92 19.10
N GLN A 331 -1.02 13.24 19.21
CA GLN A 331 -1.36 14.20 18.14
C GLN A 331 -0.65 13.88 16.83
N ALA A 332 0.55 13.28 16.87
CA ALA A 332 1.23 12.80 15.68
C ALA A 332 0.48 11.65 14.97
N ILE A 333 -0.34 10.88 15.68
CA ILE A 333 -1.17 9.82 15.11
C ILE A 333 -2.51 10.41 14.65
N THR A 334 -3.15 11.26 15.46
CA THR A 334 -4.43 11.91 15.12
C THR A 334 -4.31 12.80 13.88
N ASN A 335 -3.23 13.57 13.75
CA ASN A 335 -2.92 14.38 12.57
C ASN A 335 -2.20 13.58 11.47
N GLY A 336 -2.24 12.25 11.55
CA GLY A 336 -1.75 11.32 10.53
C GLY A 336 -2.27 11.53 9.10
N PRO A 337 -3.47 12.10 8.85
CA PRO A 337 -3.93 12.42 7.50
C PRO A 337 -2.99 13.25 6.62
N PHE A 338 -2.11 14.07 7.21
CA PHE A 338 -1.11 14.83 6.44
C PHE A 338 -0.10 13.92 5.72
N SER A 339 0.08 12.67 6.18
CA SER A 339 0.88 11.67 5.47
C SER A 339 0.39 11.43 4.03
N VAL A 340 -0.92 11.50 3.80
CA VAL A 340 -1.52 11.32 2.48
C VAL A 340 -1.26 12.53 1.58
N ASP A 341 -1.23 13.74 2.15
CA ASP A 341 -0.88 14.96 1.40
C ASP A 341 0.56 14.93 0.89
N THR A 342 1.47 14.26 1.62
CA THR A 342 2.83 13.98 1.13
C THR A 342 2.80 13.21 -0.18
N PHE A 343 1.92 12.21 -0.32
CA PHE A 343 1.79 11.45 -1.56
C PHE A 343 1.21 12.28 -2.71
N PHE A 344 0.20 13.12 -2.45
CA PHE A 344 -0.34 14.05 -3.45
C PHE A 344 0.74 15.03 -3.93
N PHE A 345 1.52 15.60 -3.01
CA PHE A 345 2.66 16.46 -3.34
C PHE A 345 3.71 15.74 -4.20
N ILE A 346 4.10 14.52 -3.81
CA ILE A 346 5.07 13.71 -4.58
C ILE A 346 4.56 13.41 -5.99
N SER A 347 3.28 13.05 -6.12
CA SER A 347 2.63 12.74 -7.39
C SER A 347 2.71 13.93 -8.34
N GLY A 348 2.31 15.13 -7.89
CA GLY A 348 2.40 16.36 -8.67
C GLY A 348 3.83 16.75 -9.04
N CYS A 349 4.77 16.64 -8.09
CA CYS A 349 6.18 16.95 -8.29
C CYS A 349 6.83 16.06 -9.35
N LEU A 350 6.66 14.74 -9.26
CA LEU A 350 7.23 13.81 -10.22
C LEU A 350 6.61 13.94 -11.60
N VAL A 351 5.30 14.11 -11.68
CA VAL A 351 4.60 14.26 -12.97
C VAL A 351 5.09 15.49 -13.71
N SER A 352 5.19 16.64 -13.03
CA SER A 352 5.72 17.87 -13.61
C SER A 352 7.19 17.72 -14.02
N TYR A 353 8.05 17.25 -13.10
CA TYR A 353 9.48 17.11 -13.34
C TYR A 353 9.81 16.17 -14.51
N LEU A 354 9.20 14.98 -14.54
CA LEU A 354 9.43 13.98 -15.58
C LEU A 354 8.86 14.42 -16.93
N TYR A 355 7.70 15.09 -16.93
CA TYR A 355 7.09 15.61 -18.16
C TYR A 355 7.99 16.62 -18.85
N PHE A 356 8.43 17.67 -18.14
CA PHE A 356 9.29 18.70 -18.73
C PHE A 356 10.66 18.14 -19.15
N ARG A 357 11.25 17.23 -18.37
CA ARG A 357 12.52 16.57 -18.74
C ARG A 357 12.38 15.69 -19.98
N THR A 358 11.27 14.96 -20.11
CA THR A 358 11.00 14.13 -21.29
C THR A 358 10.73 14.98 -22.54
N ASN A 359 10.05 16.12 -22.37
CA ASN A 359 9.82 17.07 -23.43
C ASN A 359 11.12 17.73 -23.91
N ALA A 360 11.99 18.16 -22.98
CA ALA A 360 13.30 18.72 -23.29
C ALA A 360 14.23 17.75 -24.03
N LYS A 361 14.15 16.44 -23.74
CA LYS A 361 14.87 15.39 -24.47
C LYS A 361 14.31 15.12 -25.88
N GLY A 362 13.29 15.84 -26.33
CA GLY A 362 12.68 15.72 -27.65
C GLY A 362 11.96 14.38 -27.91
N LYS A 363 11.85 13.50 -26.89
CA LYS A 363 11.17 12.19 -27.01
C LYS A 363 9.67 12.36 -27.24
N LEU A 364 9.10 13.43 -26.71
CA LEU A 364 7.68 13.72 -26.82
C LEU A 364 7.31 14.11 -28.26
N ASN A 365 8.07 15.01 -28.89
CA ASN A 365 7.87 15.40 -30.30
C ASN A 365 8.01 14.23 -31.30
N LYS A 366 8.71 13.16 -30.93
CA LYS A 366 8.88 11.95 -31.74
C LYS A 366 7.65 11.04 -31.74
N LEU A 367 6.82 11.07 -30.69
CA LEU A 367 5.61 10.25 -30.56
C LEU A 367 4.43 10.75 -31.40
N ALA A 368 4.41 12.04 -31.77
CA ALA A 368 3.31 12.69 -32.48
C ALA A 368 3.60 13.02 -33.96
N LYS A 369 4.54 12.29 -34.57
CA LYS A 369 5.10 12.61 -35.90
C LYS A 369 4.17 12.28 -37.10
N GLY A 370 2.87 12.06 -36.89
CA GLY A 370 1.94 11.56 -37.91
C GLY A 370 0.64 12.35 -38.12
N SER A 371 0.42 13.50 -37.45
CA SER A 371 -0.82 14.27 -37.59
C SER A 371 -0.54 15.76 -37.84
N SER A 372 -1.14 16.32 -38.90
CA SER A 372 -1.02 17.72 -39.32
C SER A 372 -1.74 18.70 -38.38
N ASN A 373 -2.78 18.25 -37.66
CA ASN A 373 -3.58 19.11 -36.81
C ASN A 373 -3.01 19.20 -35.38
N GLU A 374 -2.80 20.43 -34.91
CA GLU A 374 -2.20 20.75 -33.62
C GLU A 374 -3.01 20.22 -32.42
N TRP A 375 -4.34 20.30 -32.51
CA TRP A 375 -5.24 19.81 -31.46
C TRP A 375 -5.18 18.28 -31.30
N THR A 376 -5.14 17.55 -32.43
CA THR A 376 -5.03 16.09 -32.45
C THR A 376 -3.72 15.61 -31.82
N ARG A 377 -2.62 16.36 -31.97
CA ARG A 377 -1.35 16.06 -31.30
C ARG A 377 -1.46 16.21 -29.79
N CYS A 378 -2.02 17.32 -29.30
CA CYS A 378 -2.22 17.54 -27.87
C CYS A 378 -3.13 16.48 -27.25
N ALA A 379 -4.22 16.10 -27.94
CA ALA A 379 -5.12 15.04 -27.51
C ALA A 379 -4.42 13.67 -27.46
N ALA A 380 -3.62 13.32 -28.47
CA ALA A 380 -2.83 12.09 -28.47
C ALA A 380 -1.79 12.06 -27.34
N HIS A 381 -1.15 13.19 -27.03
CA HIS A 381 -0.23 13.31 -25.89
C HIS A 381 -0.93 13.10 -24.55
N PHE A 382 -2.06 13.77 -24.35
CA PHE A 382 -2.87 13.62 -23.15
C PHE A 382 -3.32 12.15 -22.98
N LEU A 383 -3.90 11.57 -24.03
CA LEU A 383 -4.41 10.20 -23.99
C LEU A 383 -3.30 9.19 -23.73
N GLY A 384 -2.12 9.36 -24.33
CA GLY A 384 -0.98 8.47 -24.09
C GLY A 384 -0.45 8.50 -22.65
N LEU A 385 -0.39 9.69 -22.04
CA LEU A 385 0.02 9.85 -20.64
C LEU A 385 -0.99 9.21 -19.67
N VAL A 386 -2.28 9.49 -19.88
CA VAL A 386 -3.37 8.94 -19.08
C VAL A 386 -3.45 7.42 -19.24
N ALA A 387 -3.39 6.90 -20.47
CA ALA A 387 -3.42 5.47 -20.74
C ALA A 387 -2.24 4.73 -20.11
N TYR A 388 -1.01 5.27 -20.20
CA TYR A 388 0.16 4.65 -19.56
C TYR A 388 -0.02 4.54 -18.04
N ARG A 389 -0.48 5.62 -17.38
CA ARG A 389 -0.71 5.59 -15.92
C ARG A 389 -1.85 4.65 -15.55
N PHE A 390 -2.95 4.70 -16.29
CA PHE A 390 -4.11 3.85 -16.06
C PHE A 390 -3.73 2.37 -16.16
N MET A 391 -3.08 1.94 -17.25
CA MET A 391 -2.69 0.54 -17.43
C MET A 391 -1.72 0.07 -16.34
N ARG A 392 -0.78 0.92 -15.90
CA ARG A 392 0.16 0.60 -14.82
C ARG A 392 -0.55 0.33 -13.48
N LEU A 393 -1.49 1.19 -13.08
CA LEU A 393 -2.11 1.13 -11.76
C LEU A 393 -3.25 0.10 -11.71
N THR A 394 -4.01 -0.06 -12.79
CA THR A 394 -5.25 -0.85 -12.78
C THR A 394 -5.00 -2.35 -12.56
N ALA A 395 -3.91 -2.93 -13.07
CA ALA A 395 -3.66 -4.37 -12.93
C ALA A 395 -3.55 -4.86 -11.47
N PRO A 396 -2.64 -4.34 -10.64
CA PRO A 396 -2.58 -4.73 -9.22
C PRO A 396 -3.84 -4.30 -8.46
N TYR A 397 -4.46 -3.17 -8.83
CA TYR A 397 -5.67 -2.69 -8.15
C TYR A 397 -6.87 -3.63 -8.33
N MET A 398 -7.09 -4.12 -9.56
CA MET A 398 -8.16 -5.08 -9.86
C MET A 398 -7.97 -6.42 -9.15
N PHE A 399 -6.73 -6.91 -9.11
CA PHE A 399 -6.43 -8.14 -8.38
C PHE A 399 -6.74 -7.98 -6.89
N VAL A 400 -6.25 -6.91 -6.26
CA VAL A 400 -6.50 -6.64 -4.83
C VAL A 400 -7.99 -6.41 -4.55
N LEU A 401 -8.71 -5.73 -5.44
CA LEU A 401 -10.17 -5.55 -5.31
C LEU A 401 -10.90 -6.89 -5.25
N GLY A 402 -10.55 -7.83 -6.13
CA GLY A 402 -11.10 -9.19 -6.07
C GLY A 402 -10.76 -9.90 -4.75
N VAL A 403 -9.51 -9.78 -4.29
CA VAL A 403 -9.08 -10.35 -3.00
C VAL A 403 -9.89 -9.77 -1.84
N VAL A 404 -10.14 -8.46 -1.82
CA VAL A 404 -11.00 -7.82 -0.81
C VAL A 404 -12.42 -8.38 -0.87
N GLN A 405 -12.99 -8.51 -2.06
CA GLN A 405 -14.36 -9.02 -2.21
C GLN A 405 -14.52 -10.43 -1.63
N VAL A 406 -13.59 -11.35 -1.90
CA VAL A 406 -13.66 -12.72 -1.37
C VAL A 406 -13.35 -12.73 0.14
N THR A 407 -12.28 -12.04 0.55
CA THR A 407 -11.82 -12.03 1.96
C THR A 407 -12.87 -11.41 2.87
N MET A 408 -13.48 -10.29 2.48
CA MET A 408 -14.49 -9.62 3.32
C MET A 408 -15.79 -10.41 3.39
N LYS A 409 -16.19 -11.14 2.35
CA LYS A 409 -17.33 -12.08 2.43
C LYS A 409 -17.05 -13.22 3.40
N TYR A 410 -15.86 -13.81 3.31
CA TYR A 410 -15.43 -14.86 4.25
C TYR A 410 -15.45 -14.34 5.69
N LEU A 411 -14.78 -13.22 5.96
CA LEU A 411 -14.72 -12.64 7.31
C LEU A 411 -16.09 -12.19 7.83
N ALA A 412 -16.98 -11.69 6.97
CA ALA A 412 -18.35 -11.34 7.37
C ALA A 412 -19.17 -12.57 7.81
N ALA A 413 -18.94 -13.71 7.17
CA ALA A 413 -19.61 -14.97 7.49
C ALA A 413 -19.04 -15.64 8.74
N THR A 414 -17.71 -15.67 8.90
CA THR A 414 -17.04 -16.46 9.94
C THR A 414 -16.69 -15.68 11.21
N SER A 415 -16.48 -14.37 11.11
CA SER A 415 -16.03 -13.57 12.26
C SER A 415 -17.15 -13.37 13.27
N ILE A 416 -16.78 -13.48 14.55
CA ILE A 416 -17.62 -13.09 15.68
C ILE A 416 -17.84 -11.57 15.70
N PHE A 417 -16.91 -10.78 15.16
CA PHE A 417 -17.01 -9.34 15.07
C PHE A 417 -17.78 -8.91 13.82
N GLU A 418 -18.35 -7.71 13.86
CA GLU A 418 -18.89 -7.07 12.67
C GLU A 418 -17.75 -6.39 11.88
N PRO A 419 -17.67 -6.60 10.56
CA PRO A 419 -16.74 -5.88 9.71
C PRO A 419 -16.90 -4.36 9.86
N PRO A 420 -15.81 -3.58 9.78
CA PRO A 420 -15.88 -2.15 10.05
C PRO A 420 -16.62 -1.37 8.96
N THR A 421 -16.67 -1.93 7.76
CA THR A 421 -17.35 -1.43 6.55
C THR A 421 -18.06 -2.58 5.84
N LEU A 422 -19.11 -2.28 5.07
CA LEU A 422 -19.97 -3.28 4.42
C LEU A 422 -19.43 -3.74 3.05
N ASP A 423 -18.10 -3.91 2.93
CA ASP A 423 -17.44 -4.24 1.65
C ASP A 423 -17.97 -5.55 1.02
N HIS A 424 -18.41 -6.51 1.84
CA HIS A 424 -19.00 -7.77 1.40
C HIS A 424 -20.35 -7.59 0.66
N LEU A 425 -21.06 -6.49 0.89
CA LEU A 425 -22.31 -6.12 0.22
C LEU A 425 -22.10 -5.08 -0.87
N THR A 426 -21.29 -4.05 -0.62
CA THR A 426 -21.14 -2.90 -1.53
C THR A 426 -20.28 -3.23 -2.75
N CYS A 427 -19.19 -3.99 -2.57
CA CYS A 427 -18.25 -4.28 -3.66
C CYS A 427 -18.87 -5.02 -4.86
N PRO A 428 -19.70 -6.06 -4.70
CA PRO A 428 -20.36 -6.73 -5.83
C PRO A 428 -21.18 -5.79 -6.73
N HIS A 429 -21.76 -4.73 -6.18
CA HIS A 429 -22.59 -3.78 -6.93
C HIS A 429 -21.80 -2.58 -7.49
N TYR A 430 -20.75 -2.14 -6.79
CA TYR A 430 -20.07 -0.87 -7.08
C TYR A 430 -18.59 -0.99 -7.49
N TRP A 431 -18.06 -2.20 -7.69
CA TRP A 431 -16.66 -2.42 -8.09
C TRP A 431 -16.24 -1.63 -9.34
N TRP A 432 -17.14 -1.43 -10.31
CA TRP A 432 -16.85 -0.70 -11.55
C TRP A 432 -16.50 0.78 -11.29
N ARG A 433 -17.02 1.39 -10.21
CA ARG A 433 -16.70 2.78 -9.81
C ARG A 433 -15.24 2.91 -9.40
N ASN A 434 -14.69 1.86 -8.77
CA ASN A 434 -13.30 1.79 -8.39
C ASN A 434 -12.40 1.71 -9.62
N VAL A 435 -12.75 0.89 -10.62
CA VAL A 435 -11.99 0.75 -11.88
C VAL A 435 -11.89 2.08 -12.64
N LEU A 436 -12.98 2.85 -12.62
CA LEU A 436 -13.03 4.17 -13.25
C LEU A 436 -12.42 5.29 -12.40
N TYR A 437 -11.98 5.01 -11.16
CA TYR A 437 -11.43 6.01 -10.23
C TYR A 437 -12.40 7.16 -9.91
N ILE A 438 -13.70 6.86 -9.85
CA ILE A 438 -14.78 7.83 -9.59
C ILE A 438 -15.54 7.56 -8.29
N ASN A 439 -15.07 6.63 -7.46
CA ASN A 439 -15.75 6.24 -6.23
C ASN A 439 -15.94 7.39 -5.24
N THR A 440 -15.05 8.41 -5.24
CA THR A 440 -15.16 9.61 -4.37
C THR A 440 -16.31 10.57 -4.72
N LEU A 441 -16.91 10.41 -5.90
CA LEU A 441 -18.06 11.22 -6.33
C LEU A 441 -19.39 10.74 -5.76
N PHE A 442 -19.40 9.59 -5.07
CA PHE A 442 -20.60 8.97 -4.49
C PHE A 442 -20.53 8.99 -2.95
N PRO A 443 -21.67 8.74 -2.25
CA PRO A 443 -21.71 8.63 -0.79
C PRO A 443 -20.83 7.48 -0.26
N VAL A 444 -20.28 7.62 0.95
CA VAL A 444 -19.32 6.66 1.52
C VAL A 444 -19.95 5.31 1.83
N GLU A 445 -21.26 5.26 2.13
CA GLU A 445 -21.99 4.01 2.37
C GLU A 445 -22.05 3.12 1.13
N GLN A 446 -21.84 3.69 -0.06
CA GLN A 446 -21.81 2.97 -1.34
C GLN A 446 -20.39 2.69 -1.83
N MET A 447 -19.36 3.09 -1.09
CA MET A 447 -17.98 2.85 -1.49
C MET A 447 -17.60 1.37 -1.29
N CYS A 448 -16.87 0.84 -2.27
CA CYS A 448 -16.14 -0.41 -2.16
C CYS A 448 -14.69 -0.08 -1.82
N MET A 449 -14.10 -0.74 -0.82
CA MET A 449 -12.75 -0.45 -0.32
C MET A 449 -12.60 1.02 0.09
N LEU A 450 -12.98 1.35 1.32
CA LEU A 450 -12.97 2.74 1.81
C LEU A 450 -11.67 3.48 1.47
N TRP A 451 -10.49 2.87 1.70
CA TRP A 451 -9.18 3.47 1.43
C TRP A 451 -8.88 3.73 -0.05
N SER A 452 -9.68 3.25 -1.00
CA SER A 452 -9.48 3.54 -2.42
C SER A 452 -9.70 5.00 -2.81
N TRP A 453 -10.31 5.81 -1.93
CA TRP A 453 -10.57 7.25 -2.15
C TRP A 453 -9.32 8.02 -2.59
N TYR A 454 -8.17 7.74 -1.96
CA TYR A 454 -6.89 8.40 -2.26
C TYR A 454 -6.47 8.15 -3.70
N LEU A 455 -6.58 6.91 -4.17
CA LEU A 455 -6.14 6.51 -5.50
C LEU A 455 -7.04 7.13 -6.58
N ALA A 456 -8.33 7.26 -6.30
CA ALA A 456 -9.25 7.99 -7.15
C ALA A 456 -8.90 9.48 -7.24
N ASN A 457 -8.68 10.14 -6.11
CA ASN A 457 -8.31 11.55 -6.08
C ASN A 457 -6.96 11.78 -6.79
N ASP A 458 -5.95 10.94 -6.55
CA ASP A 458 -4.64 11.03 -7.23
C ASP A 458 -4.75 10.88 -8.76
N THR A 459 -5.65 10.01 -9.23
CA THR A 459 -5.92 9.84 -10.68
C THR A 459 -6.66 11.04 -11.25
N GLN A 460 -7.64 11.59 -10.53
CA GLN A 460 -8.36 12.81 -10.92
C GLN A 460 -7.41 14.02 -10.97
N PHE A 461 -6.54 14.17 -9.98
CA PHE A 461 -5.49 15.20 -9.96
C PHE A 461 -4.51 15.02 -11.10
N TYR A 462 -4.16 13.78 -11.46
CA TYR A 462 -3.32 13.52 -12.62
C TYR A 462 -3.94 13.99 -13.92
N ILE A 463 -5.24 13.76 -14.13
CA ILE A 463 -5.96 14.22 -15.32
C ILE A 463 -5.91 15.75 -15.42
N ILE A 464 -6.23 16.45 -14.33
CA ILE A 464 -6.19 17.93 -14.27
C ILE A 464 -4.74 18.42 -14.48
N GLY A 465 -3.78 17.83 -13.79
CA GLY A 465 -2.36 18.18 -13.89
C GLY A 465 -1.78 17.96 -15.28
N ALA A 466 -2.16 16.87 -15.96
CA ALA A 466 -1.73 16.61 -17.34
C ALA A 466 -2.23 17.69 -18.31
N ILE A 467 -3.46 18.16 -18.16
CA ILE A 467 -4.01 19.27 -18.95
C ILE A 467 -3.20 20.56 -18.69
N ILE A 468 -2.96 20.89 -17.42
CA ILE A 468 -2.19 22.07 -17.01
C ILE A 468 -0.76 22.01 -17.56
N LEU A 469 -0.12 20.84 -17.57
CA LEU A 469 1.23 20.64 -18.10
C LEU A 469 1.31 20.78 -19.62
N ILE A 470 0.31 20.26 -20.35
CA ILE A 470 0.23 20.42 -21.81
C ILE A 470 0.09 21.90 -22.19
N ILE A 471 -0.75 22.64 -21.47
CA ILE A 471 -0.87 24.10 -21.62
C ILE A 471 0.47 24.77 -21.25
N GLY A 472 1.09 24.35 -20.14
CA GLY A 472 2.34 24.92 -19.63
C GLY A 472 3.56 24.69 -20.53
N ALA A 473 3.55 23.65 -21.35
CA ALA A 473 4.60 23.39 -22.33
C ALA A 473 4.69 24.48 -23.42
N ARG A 474 3.58 25.16 -23.72
CA ARG A 474 3.52 26.24 -24.72
C ARG A 474 3.29 27.61 -24.10
N HIS A 475 2.30 27.71 -23.20
CA HIS A 475 1.88 28.95 -22.57
C HIS A 475 2.07 28.87 -21.05
N PHE A 476 3.31 29.03 -20.61
CA PHE A 476 3.65 28.95 -19.19
C PHE A 476 2.86 29.94 -18.31
N ARG A 477 2.68 31.19 -18.78
CA ARG A 477 1.90 32.20 -18.03
C ARG A 477 0.45 31.77 -17.80
N LEU A 478 -0.20 31.21 -18.82
CA LEU A 478 -1.56 30.70 -18.72
C LEU A 478 -1.63 29.53 -17.74
N SER A 479 -0.71 28.58 -17.84
CA SER A 479 -0.62 27.44 -16.92
C SER A 479 -0.41 27.87 -15.46
N ALA A 480 0.43 28.87 -15.20
CA ALA A 480 0.63 29.44 -13.88
C ALA A 480 -0.64 30.11 -13.33
N ILE A 481 -1.34 30.92 -14.16
CA ILE A 481 -2.62 31.55 -13.78
C ILE A 481 -3.66 30.47 -13.46
N THR A 482 -3.82 29.46 -14.31
CA THR A 482 -4.75 28.35 -14.09
C THR A 482 -4.43 27.57 -12.81
N THR A 483 -3.15 27.32 -12.53
CA THR A 483 -2.71 26.65 -11.29
C THR A 483 -3.08 27.47 -10.05
N CYS A 484 -2.78 28.77 -10.05
CA CYS A 484 -3.14 29.67 -8.94
C CYS A 484 -4.66 29.78 -8.78
N ALA A 485 -5.41 29.87 -9.87
CA ALA A 485 -6.87 29.93 -9.83
C ALA A 485 -7.48 28.68 -9.19
N PHE A 486 -7.04 27.47 -9.60
CA PHE A 486 -7.52 26.23 -8.98
C PHE A 486 -7.12 26.09 -7.52
N LEU A 487 -5.92 26.56 -7.14
CA LEU A 487 -5.48 26.55 -5.75
C LEU A 487 -6.37 27.46 -4.87
N ILE A 488 -6.62 28.69 -5.31
CA ILE A 488 -7.48 29.64 -4.59
C ILE A 488 -8.92 29.12 -4.52
N LEU A 489 -9.44 28.56 -5.63
CA LEU A 489 -10.78 28.00 -5.66
C LEU A 489 -10.92 26.82 -4.68
N SER A 490 -9.91 25.95 -4.59
CA SER A 490 -9.86 24.86 -3.62
C SER A 490 -9.94 25.37 -2.17
N TRP A 491 -9.20 26.44 -1.83
CA TRP A 491 -9.28 27.06 -0.51
C TRP A 491 -10.65 27.63 -0.21
N ILE A 492 -11.25 28.38 -1.14
CA ILE A 492 -12.58 28.99 -0.98
C ILE A 492 -13.63 27.91 -0.77
N VAL A 493 -13.67 26.88 -1.62
CA VAL A 493 -14.65 25.78 -1.51
C VAL A 493 -14.49 25.07 -0.17
N THR A 494 -13.26 24.78 0.26
CA THR A 494 -13.00 24.12 1.54
C THR A 494 -13.44 24.97 2.72
N ALA A 495 -13.17 26.28 2.70
CA ALA A 495 -13.59 27.20 3.75
C ALA A 495 -15.12 27.29 3.86
N ILE A 496 -15.83 27.36 2.73
CA ILE A 496 -17.31 27.40 2.69
C ILE A 496 -17.88 26.08 3.24
N VAL A 497 -17.36 24.93 2.81
CA VAL A 497 -17.84 23.61 3.28
C VAL A 497 -17.57 23.44 4.77
N ALA A 498 -16.40 23.83 5.27
CA ALA A 498 -16.07 23.75 6.68
C ALA A 498 -16.96 24.67 7.53
N PHE A 499 -17.18 25.91 7.08
CA PHE A 499 -18.01 26.88 7.77
C PHE A 499 -19.48 26.45 7.84
N THR A 500 -20.06 26.02 6.72
CA THR A 500 -21.48 25.63 6.62
C THR A 500 -21.81 24.37 7.42
N ASN A 501 -20.86 23.42 7.55
CA ASN A 501 -21.05 22.20 8.33
C ASN A 501 -20.63 22.34 9.80
N ASN A 502 -20.28 23.56 10.26
CA ASN A 502 -19.77 23.84 11.59
C ASN A 502 -18.64 22.88 12.01
N HIS A 503 -17.77 22.55 11.05
CA HIS A 503 -16.68 21.62 11.26
C HIS A 503 -15.61 22.29 12.12
N ARG A 504 -15.40 21.76 13.31
CA ARG A 504 -14.29 22.12 14.19
C ARG A 504 -13.32 20.95 14.14
N PRO A 505 -12.10 21.14 13.60
CA PRO A 505 -11.03 20.16 13.72
C PRO A 505 -10.76 19.97 15.22
N ASP A 506 -11.35 18.94 15.79
CA ASP A 506 -11.25 18.61 17.20
C ASP A 506 -10.66 17.20 17.34
N THR A 507 -9.91 16.97 18.41
CA THR A 507 -9.15 15.72 18.64
C THR A 507 -10.07 14.52 18.85
N ASP A 508 -11.32 14.76 19.23
CA ASP A 508 -12.25 13.75 19.71
C ASP A 508 -13.00 13.02 18.58
N ASP A 509 -13.10 13.61 17.37
CA ASP A 509 -13.65 12.93 16.19
C ASP A 509 -12.98 13.36 14.86
N PRO A 510 -11.73 12.92 14.61
CA PRO A 510 -10.97 13.27 13.40
C PRO A 510 -11.59 12.74 12.09
N LEU A 511 -12.61 11.87 12.17
CA LEU A 511 -13.35 11.32 11.02
C LEU A 511 -14.79 11.84 10.95
N ALA A 512 -15.25 12.65 11.91
CA ALA A 512 -16.46 13.44 11.76
C ALA A 512 -16.30 14.25 10.47
N LEU A 513 -17.17 13.99 9.50
CA LEU A 513 -17.18 14.65 8.19
C LEU A 513 -16.20 14.12 7.12
N PHE A 514 -15.73 12.86 7.26
CA PHE A 514 -14.96 12.17 6.21
C PHE A 514 -15.59 12.33 4.82
N ASP A 515 -16.91 12.16 4.72
CA ASP A 515 -17.71 12.21 3.49
C ASP A 515 -17.87 13.59 2.84
N LYS A 516 -17.60 14.68 3.56
CA LYS A 516 -17.82 16.04 3.02
C LYS A 516 -16.52 16.81 2.80
N ILE A 517 -15.48 16.52 3.59
CA ILE A 517 -14.22 17.27 3.55
C ILE A 517 -13.03 16.37 3.21
N TYR A 518 -12.98 15.15 3.73
CA TYR A 518 -11.76 14.35 3.67
C TYR A 518 -11.57 13.60 2.35
N ASP A 519 -12.63 12.95 1.86
CA ASP A 519 -12.60 12.11 0.66
C ASP A 519 -12.70 12.92 -0.65
N LYS A 520 -13.12 14.19 -0.58
CA LYS A 520 -13.45 14.98 -1.77
C LYS A 520 -12.21 15.55 -2.48
N PRO A 521 -12.14 15.48 -3.82
CA PRO A 521 -10.97 15.93 -4.56
C PRO A 521 -10.75 17.45 -4.48
N TRP A 522 -11.82 18.26 -4.46
CA TRP A 522 -11.71 19.73 -4.46
C TRP A 522 -11.13 20.32 -3.17
N THR A 523 -11.16 19.60 -2.05
CA THR A 523 -10.59 20.06 -0.77
C THR A 523 -9.11 19.70 -0.59
N ARG A 524 -8.61 18.75 -1.37
CA ARG A 524 -7.23 18.20 -1.27
C ARG A 524 -6.35 18.47 -2.48
N LEU A 525 -6.80 19.31 -3.41
CA LEU A 525 -6.07 19.62 -4.64
C LEU A 525 -4.78 20.43 -4.40
N GLY A 526 -4.74 21.23 -3.33
CA GLY A 526 -3.63 22.16 -3.04
C GLY A 526 -2.23 21.53 -3.00
N PRO A 527 -1.99 20.47 -2.21
CA PRO A 527 -0.71 19.76 -2.15
C PRO A 527 -0.18 19.31 -3.52
N TYR A 528 -1.07 18.79 -4.38
CA TYR A 528 -0.71 18.31 -5.71
C TYR A 528 -0.22 19.46 -6.62
N LEU A 529 -0.91 20.59 -6.62
CA LEU A 529 -0.53 21.78 -7.42
C LEU A 529 0.78 22.41 -6.94
N ILE A 530 1.00 22.47 -5.62
CA ILE A 530 2.29 22.92 -5.04
C ILE A 530 3.41 21.97 -5.48
N GLY A 531 3.17 20.66 -5.45
CA GLY A 531 4.09 19.66 -5.98
C GLY A 531 4.44 19.93 -7.45
N MET A 532 3.45 20.18 -8.30
CA MET A 532 3.68 20.51 -9.72
C MET A 532 4.58 21.73 -9.91
N ALA A 533 4.37 22.78 -9.12
CA ALA A 533 5.20 23.99 -9.15
C ALA A 533 6.66 23.68 -8.76
N VAL A 534 6.88 22.88 -7.71
CA VAL A 534 8.22 22.44 -7.30
C VAL A 534 8.91 21.61 -8.39
N GLY A 535 8.18 20.67 -9.00
CA GLY A 535 8.70 19.85 -10.09
C GLY A 535 9.18 20.68 -11.28
N TRP A 536 8.46 21.76 -11.62
CA TRP A 536 8.88 22.70 -12.66
C TRP A 536 10.11 23.51 -12.25
N THR A 537 10.15 24.03 -11.01
CA THR A 537 11.29 24.79 -10.48
C THR A 537 12.56 23.94 -10.48
N LEU A 538 12.49 22.69 -10.02
CA LEU A 538 13.63 21.75 -10.02
C LEU A 538 14.11 21.44 -11.44
N PHE A 539 13.19 21.28 -12.39
CA PHE A 539 13.54 21.09 -13.79
C PHE A 539 14.27 22.33 -14.37
N ARG A 540 13.70 23.53 -14.19
CA ARG A 540 14.27 24.78 -14.73
C ARG A 540 15.63 25.12 -14.16
N THR A 541 15.83 24.83 -12.88
CA THR A 541 17.09 25.09 -12.17
C THR A 541 18.11 23.96 -12.34
N ASN A 542 17.77 22.86 -13.01
CA ASN A 542 18.58 21.64 -13.09
C ASN A 542 19.09 21.18 -11.70
N CYS A 543 18.24 21.34 -10.68
CA CYS A 543 18.57 21.08 -9.28
C CYS A 543 19.80 21.87 -8.75
N LYS A 544 20.13 23.02 -9.36
CA LYS A 544 21.23 23.90 -8.94
C LYS A 544 20.66 25.28 -8.61
N ILE A 545 20.41 25.52 -7.33
CA ILE A 545 19.96 26.82 -6.81
C ILE A 545 21.04 27.33 -5.86
N ARG A 546 21.45 28.58 -6.01
CA ARG A 546 22.37 29.25 -5.08
C ARG A 546 21.55 30.18 -4.19
N LEU A 547 21.47 29.86 -2.91
CA LEU A 547 20.79 30.67 -1.89
C LEU A 547 21.81 31.18 -0.86
N PRO A 548 21.63 32.40 -0.32
CA PRO A 548 22.44 32.88 0.79
C PRO A 548 22.13 32.04 2.04
N ARG A 549 23.14 31.84 2.91
CA ARG A 549 23.02 31.01 4.12
C ARG A 549 21.83 31.43 4.99
N MET A 550 21.60 32.73 5.13
CA MET A 550 20.46 33.25 5.90
C MET A 550 19.11 32.79 5.34
N ALA A 551 18.92 32.80 4.02
CA ALA A 551 17.68 32.32 3.41
C ALA A 551 17.46 30.82 3.60
N VAL A 552 18.54 30.03 3.60
CA VAL A 552 18.46 28.59 3.86
C VAL A 552 18.04 28.32 5.31
N VAL A 553 18.65 29.04 6.27
CA VAL A 553 18.30 28.92 7.70
C VAL A 553 16.87 29.35 7.95
N THR A 554 16.44 30.50 7.41
CA THR A 554 15.05 30.96 7.60
C THR A 554 14.03 30.00 6.98
N ALA A 555 14.29 29.47 5.79
CA ALA A 555 13.39 28.53 5.15
C ALA A 555 13.29 27.19 5.91
N TRP A 556 14.41 26.68 6.46
CA TRP A 556 14.38 25.51 7.34
C TRP A 556 13.62 25.76 8.64
N SER A 557 13.87 26.89 9.30
CA SER A 557 13.14 27.27 10.53
C SER A 557 11.64 27.40 10.27
N LEU A 558 11.24 28.07 9.19
CA LEU A 558 9.84 28.22 8.80
C LEU A 558 9.19 26.86 8.49
N ALA A 559 9.88 25.98 7.76
CA ALA A 559 9.38 24.64 7.46
C ALA A 559 9.19 23.80 8.73
N ILE A 560 10.16 23.79 9.65
CA ILE A 560 10.09 23.03 10.90
C ILE A 560 8.98 23.57 11.81
N ILE A 561 8.93 24.89 12.00
CA ILE A 561 7.88 25.53 12.82
C ILE A 561 6.51 25.21 12.25
N ASN A 562 6.33 25.34 10.93
CA ASN A 562 5.05 25.05 10.30
C ASN A 562 4.65 23.57 10.44
N LEU A 563 5.58 22.62 10.26
CA LEU A 563 5.30 21.19 10.50
C LEU A 563 4.91 20.91 11.95
N LEU A 564 5.62 21.50 12.93
CA LEU A 564 5.29 21.34 14.35
C LEU A 564 3.93 21.93 14.69
N VAL A 565 3.59 23.11 14.14
CA VAL A 565 2.26 23.73 14.33
C VAL A 565 1.16 22.86 13.72
N LEU A 566 1.37 22.28 12.54
CA LEU A 566 0.35 21.43 11.91
C LEU A 566 0.15 20.09 12.64
N VAL A 567 1.22 19.50 13.19
CA VAL A 567 1.14 18.20 13.87
C VAL A 567 0.69 18.33 15.32
N PHE A 568 1.16 19.35 16.04
CA PHE A 568 0.94 19.50 17.49
C PHE A 568 0.13 20.74 17.87
N GLY A 569 -0.09 21.69 16.97
CA GLY A 569 -0.74 22.97 17.28
C GLY A 569 -2.23 22.89 17.62
N LEU A 570 -2.89 21.77 17.30
CA LEU A 570 -4.27 21.51 17.72
C LEU A 570 -4.39 20.97 19.15
N TYR A 571 -3.27 20.72 19.83
CA TYR A 571 -3.29 20.16 21.17
C TYR A 571 -4.02 21.08 22.17
N ARG A 572 -5.20 20.64 22.63
CA ARG A 572 -6.09 21.40 23.54
C ARG A 572 -6.47 22.79 23.00
N ALA A 573 -6.48 22.97 21.69
CA ALA A 573 -6.82 24.23 21.07
C ALA A 573 -8.33 24.32 20.81
N GLU A 574 -9.00 25.31 21.38
CA GLU A 574 -10.40 25.61 21.06
C GLU A 574 -10.45 26.62 19.91
N LEU A 575 -10.72 26.13 18.71
CA LEU A 575 -10.80 26.98 17.52
C LEU A 575 -12.20 27.60 17.37
N SER A 576 -12.23 28.91 17.14
CA SER A 576 -13.45 29.57 16.65
C SER A 576 -13.86 28.96 15.30
N GLN A 577 -15.15 28.97 14.96
CA GLN A 577 -15.64 28.40 13.69
C GLN A 577 -14.94 29.00 12.46
N PHE A 578 -14.63 30.29 12.50
CA PHE A 578 -13.89 30.97 11.44
C PHE A 578 -12.44 30.47 11.36
N THR A 579 -11.75 30.40 12.50
CA THR A 579 -10.35 29.90 12.56
C THR A 579 -10.28 28.44 12.15
N ALA A 580 -11.25 27.62 12.55
CA ALA A 580 -11.39 26.22 12.16
C ALA A 580 -11.57 26.04 10.64
N ALA A 581 -12.40 26.86 10.01
CA ALA A 581 -12.59 26.85 8.56
C ALA A 581 -11.32 27.33 7.81
N LEU A 582 -10.62 28.32 8.35
CA LEU A 582 -9.35 28.78 7.80
C LEU A 582 -8.25 27.73 7.93
N TYR A 583 -8.15 27.08 9.10
CA TYR A 583 -7.21 25.98 9.32
C TYR A 583 -7.49 24.81 8.36
N SER A 584 -8.76 24.42 8.21
CA SER A 584 -9.16 23.31 7.32
C SER A 584 -8.83 23.60 5.86
N SER A 585 -8.94 24.86 5.41
CA SER A 585 -8.66 25.23 4.01
C SER A 585 -7.17 25.41 3.69
N LEU A 586 -6.35 25.88 4.65
CA LEU A 586 -4.95 26.22 4.41
C LEU A 586 -3.94 25.16 4.88
N SER A 587 -4.27 24.36 5.90
CA SER A 587 -3.34 23.43 6.54
C SER A 587 -2.69 22.44 5.57
N HIS A 588 -3.48 21.84 4.66
CA HIS A 588 -2.97 20.91 3.64
C HIS A 588 -1.97 21.58 2.69
N SER A 589 -2.24 22.81 2.25
CA SER A 589 -1.30 23.59 1.44
C SER A 589 -0.04 23.98 2.23
N ALA A 590 -0.19 24.36 3.50
CA ALA A 590 0.94 24.68 4.37
C ALA A 590 1.86 23.47 4.59
N TRP A 591 1.29 22.26 4.77
CA TRP A 591 2.05 21.01 4.82
C TRP A 591 2.88 20.83 3.54
N ALA A 592 2.24 20.97 2.37
CA ALA A 592 2.91 20.82 1.09
C ALA A 592 3.99 21.89 0.83
N LEU A 593 3.84 23.12 1.33
CA LEU A 593 4.89 24.15 1.26
C LEU A 593 6.13 23.77 2.09
N SER A 594 5.93 23.10 3.23
CA SER A 594 7.05 22.60 4.03
C SER A 594 7.79 21.48 3.30
N LEU A 595 7.05 20.55 2.70
CA LEU A 595 7.61 19.48 1.85
C LEU A 595 8.28 20.03 0.58
N ALA A 596 7.76 21.12 0.01
CA ALA A 596 8.35 21.81 -1.12
C ALA A 596 9.77 22.27 -0.79
N TRP A 597 9.95 22.95 0.35
CA TRP A 597 11.28 23.35 0.80
C TRP A 597 12.19 22.15 1.07
N ILE A 598 11.72 21.14 1.80
CA ILE A 598 12.51 19.92 2.09
C ILE A 598 13.01 19.27 0.79
N THR A 599 12.13 19.13 -0.21
CA THR A 599 12.47 18.51 -1.50
C THR A 599 13.46 19.36 -2.29
N ILE A 600 13.28 20.68 -2.30
CA ILE A 600 14.21 21.61 -2.95
C ILE A 600 15.58 21.58 -2.26
N ALA A 601 15.62 21.67 -0.93
CA ALA A 601 16.85 21.65 -0.15
C ALA A 601 17.62 20.35 -0.36
N CYS A 602 16.93 19.20 -0.32
CA CYS A 602 17.56 17.89 -0.59
C CYS A 602 18.11 17.80 -2.01
N SER A 603 17.38 18.30 -3.01
CA SER A 603 17.80 18.22 -4.41
C SER A 603 18.92 19.20 -4.78
N THR A 604 19.08 20.30 -4.04
CA THR A 604 20.03 21.39 -4.34
C THR A 604 21.30 21.38 -3.48
N GLY A 605 21.45 20.39 -2.59
CA GLY A 605 22.61 20.24 -1.72
C GLY A 605 22.51 20.94 -0.37
N TYR A 606 21.40 21.60 -0.07
CA TYR A 606 21.11 22.22 1.24
C TYR A 606 20.40 21.29 2.24
N GLY A 607 20.27 20.00 1.90
CA GLY A 607 19.51 19.03 2.69
C GLY A 607 20.25 18.42 3.88
N GLY A 608 21.59 18.44 3.89
CA GLY A 608 22.42 17.92 4.99
C GLY A 608 22.00 16.52 5.45
N PHE A 609 21.72 16.39 6.76
CA PHE A 609 21.27 15.15 7.39
C PHE A 609 19.94 14.64 6.81
N VAL A 610 18.97 15.53 6.55
CA VAL A 610 17.65 15.16 6.04
C VAL A 610 17.77 14.48 4.68
N ASN A 611 18.64 14.98 3.79
CA ASN A 611 18.88 14.33 2.50
C ASN A 611 19.50 12.94 2.66
N THR A 612 20.41 12.77 3.62
CA THR A 612 21.06 11.48 3.90
C THR A 612 20.05 10.45 4.40
N LEU A 613 19.14 10.86 5.29
CA LEU A 613 18.06 10.00 5.79
C LEU A 613 17.04 9.65 4.69
N LEU A 614 16.59 10.64 3.92
CA LEU A 614 15.56 10.44 2.88
C LEU A 614 16.08 9.74 1.63
N SER A 615 17.39 9.77 1.39
CA SER A 615 18.06 9.11 0.27
C SER A 615 18.83 7.86 0.70
N ALA A 616 18.51 7.29 1.87
CA ALA A 616 19.17 6.10 2.36
C ALA A 616 18.89 4.89 1.43
N PRO A 617 19.89 4.10 1.00
CA PRO A 617 19.66 2.98 0.09
C PRO A 617 18.68 1.93 0.62
N CYS A 618 18.61 1.75 1.94
CA CYS A 618 17.69 0.82 2.58
C CYS A 618 16.20 1.18 2.39
N VAL A 619 15.86 2.44 2.11
CA VAL A 619 14.46 2.86 1.90
C VAL A 619 13.96 2.65 0.47
N TYR A 620 14.86 2.40 -0.49
CA TYR A 620 14.51 2.29 -1.91
C TYR A 620 13.59 1.09 -2.21
N PRO A 621 13.84 -0.12 -1.69
CA PRO A 621 12.95 -1.25 -1.92
C PRO A 621 11.53 -0.97 -1.41
N PHE A 622 11.41 -0.44 -0.17
CA PHE A 622 10.13 -0.05 0.41
C PHE A 622 9.40 1.00 -0.43
N SER A 623 10.14 2.01 -0.91
CA SER A 623 9.59 3.05 -1.79
C SER A 623 9.04 2.49 -3.10
N ARG A 624 9.73 1.50 -3.71
CA ARG A 624 9.35 0.94 -5.02
C ARG A 624 8.09 0.08 -4.93
N VAL A 625 7.86 -0.61 -3.81
CA VAL A 625 6.65 -1.43 -3.57
C VAL A 625 5.54 -0.70 -2.81
N THR A 626 5.74 0.58 -2.46
CA THR A 626 4.80 1.35 -1.62
C THR A 626 3.37 1.36 -2.16
N TYR A 627 3.19 1.39 -3.48
CA TYR A 627 1.86 1.37 -4.08
C TYR A 627 1.10 0.05 -3.79
N CYS A 628 1.78 -1.08 -3.94
CA CYS A 628 1.19 -2.38 -3.59
C CYS A 628 0.97 -2.48 -2.06
N ALA A 629 1.86 -1.92 -1.24
CA ALA A 629 1.69 -1.89 0.22
C ALA A 629 0.46 -1.07 0.62
N TYR A 630 0.22 0.05 -0.07
CA TYR A 630 -0.98 0.86 0.11
C TYR A 630 -2.27 0.07 -0.16
N LEU A 631 -2.31 -0.74 -1.20
CA LEU A 631 -3.51 -1.52 -1.53
C LEU A 631 -3.81 -2.62 -0.50
N VAL A 632 -2.75 -3.26 0.00
CA VAL A 632 -2.84 -4.51 0.78
C VAL A 632 -2.95 -4.28 2.30
N HIS A 633 -2.31 -3.25 2.85
CA HIS A 633 -2.21 -3.10 4.31
C HIS A 633 -3.55 -3.11 5.08
N PRO A 634 -4.67 -2.51 4.60
CA PRO A 634 -5.92 -2.54 5.35
C PRO A 634 -6.52 -3.96 5.38
N ILE A 635 -6.24 -4.78 4.37
CA ILE A 635 -6.67 -6.19 4.32
C ILE A 635 -5.96 -6.98 5.41
N VAL A 636 -4.65 -6.79 5.56
CA VAL A 636 -3.85 -7.46 6.59
C VAL A 636 -4.34 -7.07 7.99
N ILE A 637 -4.46 -5.77 8.25
CA ILE A 637 -4.90 -5.24 9.56
C ILE A 637 -6.31 -5.75 9.90
N ARG A 638 -7.27 -5.63 8.96
CA ARG A 638 -8.66 -6.07 9.18
C ARG A 638 -8.78 -7.58 9.31
N SER A 639 -8.03 -8.36 8.53
CA SER A 639 -8.03 -9.81 8.60
C SER A 639 -7.57 -10.29 9.97
N MET A 640 -6.52 -9.69 10.53
CA MET A 640 -6.07 -10.01 11.88
C MET A 640 -7.14 -9.69 12.93
N ALA A 641 -7.71 -8.48 12.89
CA ALA A 641 -8.72 -8.06 13.86
C ALA A 641 -10.01 -8.90 13.79
N LEU A 642 -10.46 -9.26 12.59
CA LEU A 642 -11.70 -10.03 12.41
C LEU A 642 -11.52 -11.54 12.61
N ASN A 643 -10.31 -12.07 12.49
CA ASN A 643 -10.03 -13.47 12.83
C ASN A 643 -9.76 -13.68 14.34
N ALA A 644 -9.74 -12.61 15.15
CA ALA A 644 -9.57 -12.73 16.59
C ALA A 644 -10.82 -13.38 17.22
N ASP A 645 -10.60 -14.35 18.12
CA ASP A 645 -11.65 -15.03 18.89
C ASP A 645 -12.09 -14.22 20.13
N ALA A 646 -11.37 -13.15 20.47
CA ALA A 646 -11.62 -12.29 21.62
C ALA A 646 -11.26 -10.83 21.31
N PRO A 647 -11.86 -9.85 22.00
CA PRO A 647 -11.50 -8.44 21.84
C PRO A 647 -10.04 -8.20 22.25
N MET A 648 -9.42 -7.22 21.62
CA MET A 648 -8.02 -6.88 21.87
C MET A 648 -7.90 -5.98 23.09
N HIS A 649 -6.85 -6.13 23.88
CA HIS A 649 -6.57 -5.20 24.97
C HIS A 649 -5.61 -4.10 24.50
N LEU A 650 -5.96 -2.83 24.69
CA LEU A 650 -5.08 -1.72 24.35
C LEU A 650 -3.94 -1.61 25.36
N GLY A 651 -2.71 -1.68 24.86
CA GLY A 651 -1.49 -1.45 25.63
C GLY A 651 -0.40 -0.86 24.73
N GLY A 652 0.45 0.00 25.28
CA GLY A 652 1.52 0.68 24.53
C GLY A 652 2.46 -0.29 23.84
N ASP A 653 2.99 -1.27 24.58
CA ASP A 653 3.93 -2.26 24.05
C ASP A 653 3.27 -3.17 23.00
N THR A 654 2.04 -3.61 23.27
CA THR A 654 1.26 -4.42 22.33
C THR A 654 1.04 -3.67 21.01
N MET A 655 0.73 -2.37 21.08
CA MET A 655 0.56 -1.53 19.89
C MET A 655 1.83 -1.42 19.05
N VAL A 656 2.99 -1.26 19.70
CA VAL A 656 4.29 -1.20 19.01
C VAL A 656 4.57 -2.53 18.30
N ILE A 657 4.36 -3.66 18.99
CA ILE A 657 4.57 -5.00 18.41
C ILE A 657 3.63 -5.23 17.22
N MET A 658 2.34 -4.89 17.38
CA MET A 658 1.35 -5.04 16.31
C MET A 658 1.68 -4.15 15.10
N PHE A 659 2.10 -2.90 15.33
CA PHE A 659 2.51 -2.00 14.26
C PHE A 659 3.64 -2.59 13.42
N PHE A 660 4.75 -3.02 14.04
CA PHE A 660 5.86 -3.63 13.30
C PHE A 660 5.44 -4.93 12.60
N GLY A 661 4.61 -5.75 13.25
CA GLY A 661 4.03 -6.95 12.64
C GLY A 661 3.21 -6.64 11.39
N PHE A 662 2.35 -5.63 11.44
CA PHE A 662 1.53 -5.21 10.29
C PHE A 662 2.36 -4.58 9.18
N VAL A 663 3.40 -3.80 9.50
CA VAL A 663 4.34 -3.27 8.49
C VAL A 663 5.01 -4.42 7.76
N ILE A 664 5.61 -5.37 8.48
CA ILE A 664 6.32 -6.50 7.87
C ILE A 664 5.37 -7.34 7.01
N ALA A 665 4.21 -7.74 7.54
CA ALA A 665 3.25 -8.56 6.82
C ALA A 665 2.70 -7.84 5.57
N SER A 666 2.41 -6.55 5.67
CA SER A 666 1.94 -5.75 4.53
C SER A 666 2.98 -5.63 3.43
N TYR A 667 4.26 -5.40 3.79
CA TYR A 667 5.33 -5.28 2.81
C TYR A 667 5.67 -6.62 2.15
N LEU A 668 5.66 -7.74 2.89
CA LEU A 668 5.85 -9.07 2.32
C LEU A 668 4.77 -9.40 1.28
N LEU A 669 3.50 -9.19 1.61
CA LEU A 669 2.41 -9.44 0.67
C LEU A 669 2.43 -8.45 -0.51
N SER A 670 2.79 -7.19 -0.27
CA SER A 670 2.94 -6.19 -1.34
C SER A 670 4.05 -6.55 -2.33
N PHE A 671 5.13 -7.17 -1.86
CA PHE A 671 6.23 -7.60 -2.70
C PHE A 671 5.79 -8.67 -3.69
N VAL A 672 5.01 -9.65 -3.22
CA VAL A 672 4.41 -10.69 -4.06
C VAL A 672 3.49 -10.07 -5.12
N VAL A 673 2.61 -9.13 -4.73
CA VAL A 673 1.70 -8.45 -5.66
C VAL A 673 2.48 -7.60 -6.69
N SER A 674 3.55 -6.92 -6.26
CA SER A 674 4.36 -6.06 -7.13
C SER A 674 5.10 -6.87 -8.20
N ILE A 675 5.74 -7.98 -7.84
CA ILE A 675 6.40 -8.89 -8.81
C ILE A 675 5.39 -9.53 -9.76
N SER A 676 4.20 -9.86 -9.26
CA SER A 676 3.20 -10.58 -10.04
C SER A 676 2.45 -9.70 -11.05
N PHE A 677 2.16 -8.45 -10.69
CA PHE A 677 1.28 -7.58 -11.48
C PHE A 677 1.92 -6.24 -11.85
N GLU A 678 2.51 -5.50 -10.91
CA GLU A 678 3.01 -4.15 -11.20
C GLU A 678 4.24 -4.15 -12.11
N ALA A 679 5.29 -4.89 -11.73
CA ALA A 679 6.56 -4.88 -12.44
C ALA A 679 6.46 -5.42 -13.89
N PRO A 680 5.76 -6.55 -14.15
CA PRO A 680 5.58 -7.06 -15.51
C PRO A 680 4.81 -6.08 -16.40
N VAL A 681 3.75 -5.46 -15.89
CA VAL A 681 2.96 -4.47 -16.65
C VAL A 681 3.78 -3.24 -16.98
N VAL A 682 4.59 -2.72 -16.05
CA VAL A 682 5.50 -1.59 -16.31
C VAL A 682 6.50 -1.94 -17.41
N THR A 683 7.09 -3.14 -17.35
CA THR A 683 8.07 -3.60 -18.35
C THR A 683 7.41 -3.81 -19.71
N MET A 684 6.23 -4.43 -19.75
CA MET A 684 5.42 -4.61 -20.96
C MET A 684 5.05 -3.27 -21.62
N LEU A 685 4.61 -2.26 -20.84
CA LEU A 685 4.29 -0.93 -21.37
C LEU A 685 5.51 -0.23 -21.97
N LYS A 686 6.71 -0.45 -21.41
CA LYS A 686 7.96 0.05 -22.01
C LYS A 686 8.28 -0.66 -23.33
N ILE A 687 8.10 -1.97 -23.39
CA ILE A 687 8.34 -2.81 -24.59
C ILE A 687 7.39 -2.41 -25.74
N LEU A 688 6.11 -2.20 -25.42
CA LEU A 688 5.07 -1.81 -26.38
C LEU A 688 5.11 -0.33 -26.78
N SER A 689 5.95 0.48 -26.12
CA SER A 689 6.07 1.90 -26.43
C SER A 689 6.58 2.12 -27.86
N PRO A 690 6.00 3.08 -28.63
CA PRO A 690 6.40 3.36 -30.02
C PRO A 690 7.88 3.75 -30.18
N SER A 691 8.56 4.10 -29.08
CA SER A 691 10.00 4.40 -29.08
C SER A 691 10.90 3.20 -29.43
N ARG A 692 10.40 1.96 -29.37
CA ARG A 692 11.13 0.74 -29.75
C ARG A 692 11.28 0.56 -31.27
N LYS A 693 10.26 0.97 -32.05
CA LYS A 693 10.18 0.73 -33.51
C LYS A 693 11.32 1.36 -34.34
N LYS A 694 12.19 2.19 -33.75
CA LYS A 694 13.33 2.87 -34.41
C LYS A 694 14.68 2.69 -33.70
N ARG A 695 14.79 1.76 -32.75
CA ARG A 695 16.10 1.27 -32.28
C ARG A 695 16.56 0.05 -33.09
N LEU A 696 15.63 -0.59 -33.79
CA LEU A 696 15.82 -1.82 -34.56
C LEU A 696 15.84 -1.58 -36.08
N ALA A 697 15.49 -0.36 -36.50
CA ALA A 697 15.55 0.19 -37.86
C ALA A 697 16.38 1.46 -37.79
#